data_AF-A0A7K1B5Y9-F1
#
_entry.id   AF-A0A7K1B5Y9-F1
#
_cell.length_a   1.000
_cell.length_b   1.000
_cell.length_c   1.000
_cell.angle_alpha   90.00
_cell.angle_beta   90.00
_cell.angle_gamma   90.00
#
_symmetry.space_group_name_H-M   'P 1'
#
loop_
_entity.id
_entity.type
_entity.pdbx_description
1 polymer ?
#
loop_
_entity_poly.entity_id
_entity_poly.type
_entity_poly.pdbx_seq_one_letter_code
_entity_poly.pdbx_strand_id
1 'polypeptide(L)'
;MAPEPAPTSTGSTGSTGSTGSTGSTGSTGSTGPIDDGGPDVDPVLLTPPPPCGVDDAIALGARFGVAAATARDLGSERDRAFLLLDGAGEALGVLKVSNSAEAVATLDMEEAAVTHIGRVDPSLPVAVPLAPPGAGDGPRRVAWTSPLGTHWARCYPVMPGHARSDPLALDDRALDAWGTTTARLGWAMRGFAHPSAIRVMPWDVQHALSTRPMLRHVADADARAVVARVLDRFEEVVAPRWPALRAQVVHGDLTCDNALVDDDGFVTGIVDFGDMSHTALMTDVASMLDSICTGRRGDDLFRTARLLVDGYQRVTPLEPVELGITGELWAARAALGVAIASWRAAEGLETDAGFATRYVGTSLETLDAILSAGWEAVRDGFTGTRDGVGPDLAGRRGRVFGPAVESLSYDEPVQMARAEGAWMYDVDGRAYLDVYNNVPAVGHAHPRVVEAIARQARVLNTNLRYLHPSAIELAERLTATCPPSLDTVFFVNSGSEANDLAWRLATTFTGNTGGLCTTRAYHGISYAIAPFSPETLRPEQLPSWLERWTPTDTYRGRFGDESEFADALARLAGRGVAPAMAILDGVLQSDGVFDLSPSLVQAWVRMTHEAGGLWVADEVQGGHGRTGEAMWSFERFGIEPDLVTLGKPMGNGHPVAAVITRRDIAERFAADTVFFSTFGGNQVSVAAAHAVLDVLRDERVLPRVVEAGAALRAAVREVTADDECVGDVRGIGLANAIEIVRDRVSKEPDAATTDRIKNALRRHGVLVGTTGWHGNVLKVRPPLAFAAREVPVFARALRAALDDLCDER
;
A
#
# COMPACT_ATOMS: atom_id res chain seq x y z
N MET A 1 -41.22 58.30 -5.93
CA MET A 1 -42.66 58.12 -5.64
C MET A 1 -42.84 56.77 -4.96
N ALA A 2 -43.50 56.73 -3.81
CA ALA A 2 -44.24 55.55 -3.31
C ALA A 2 -45.73 55.71 -3.78
N PRO A 3 -46.72 54.82 -3.51
CA PRO A 3 -46.86 53.69 -2.54
C PRO A 3 -46.70 52.28 -3.19
N GLU A 4 -46.57 51.13 -2.51
CA GLU A 4 -47.45 50.36 -1.55
C GLU A 4 -48.76 49.78 -2.18
N PRO A 5 -49.42 48.73 -1.63
CA PRO A 5 -49.17 47.89 -0.41
C PRO A 5 -48.95 46.37 -0.73
N ALA A 6 -48.68 45.39 0.17
CA ALA A 6 -48.98 45.13 1.61
C ALA A 6 -50.47 44.77 1.91
N PRO A 7 -50.88 44.21 3.07
CA PRO A 7 -50.18 43.64 4.26
C PRO A 7 -50.25 42.08 4.27
N THR A 8 -50.34 41.21 5.31
CA THR A 8 -50.41 41.13 6.82
C THR A 8 -49.88 39.71 7.19
N SER A 9 -49.13 39.37 8.28
CA SER A 9 -49.35 39.38 9.76
C SER A 9 -50.41 38.39 10.29
N THR A 10 -50.31 37.71 11.45
CA THR A 10 -49.46 37.84 12.67
C THR A 10 -48.89 36.46 13.10
N GLY A 11 -47.72 36.29 13.75
CA GLY A 11 -47.40 36.61 15.16
C GLY A 11 -47.84 35.48 16.12
N SER A 12 -47.24 35.14 17.28
CA SER A 12 -46.05 35.58 18.06
C SER A 12 -45.89 34.60 19.28
N THR A 13 -44.87 34.48 20.16
CA THR A 13 -43.63 35.20 20.58
C THR A 13 -42.57 34.16 21.07
N GLY A 14 -41.38 34.56 21.58
CA GLY A 14 -40.52 33.68 22.44
C GLY A 14 -39.02 34.05 22.53
N SER A 15 -38.56 34.48 23.70
CA SER A 15 -37.19 34.95 24.02
C SER A 15 -36.02 33.97 23.75
N THR A 16 -34.87 34.57 23.44
CA THR A 16 -33.50 34.00 23.40
C THR A 16 -33.04 33.24 24.67
N GLY A 17 -32.12 32.30 24.49
CA GLY A 17 -31.28 31.65 25.50
C GLY A 17 -30.19 30.79 24.85
N SER A 18 -29.01 30.60 25.48
CA SER A 18 -27.82 30.01 24.84
C SER A 18 -27.18 28.84 25.62
N THR A 19 -26.23 28.17 24.95
CA THR A 19 -25.14 27.32 25.50
C THR A 19 -25.48 25.99 26.20
N GLY A 20 -24.94 24.91 25.63
CA GLY A 20 -24.59 23.63 26.26
C GLY A 20 -23.61 22.92 25.30
N SER A 21 -22.38 22.53 25.63
CA SER A 21 -21.80 21.95 26.85
C SER A 21 -22.18 20.48 27.06
N THR A 22 -21.58 19.60 26.24
CA THR A 22 -21.63 18.14 26.41
C THR A 22 -20.70 17.72 27.55
N GLY A 23 -21.22 17.75 28.78
CA GLY A 23 -20.52 17.23 29.96
C GLY A 23 -20.54 15.70 30.02
N SER A 24 -19.47 15.10 30.54
CA SER A 24 -19.43 13.67 30.86
C SER A 24 -20.27 13.36 32.11
N THR A 25 -21.18 12.39 32.03
CA THR A 25 -21.90 11.85 33.19
C THR A 25 -21.36 10.46 33.56
N GLY A 26 -20.47 10.39 34.55
CA GLY A 26 -20.12 9.13 35.17
C GLY A 26 -21.31 8.57 35.95
N SER A 27 -21.66 7.30 35.72
CA SER A 27 -22.71 6.62 36.48
C SER A 27 -22.15 6.12 37.82
N THR A 28 -22.76 6.53 38.93
CA THR A 28 -22.34 6.10 40.27
C THR A 28 -22.89 4.72 40.59
N GLY A 29 -22.01 3.77 40.91
CA GLY A 29 -22.39 2.40 41.27
C GLY A 29 -23.30 2.34 42.50
N SER A 30 -24.43 1.64 42.36
CA SER A 30 -25.31 1.27 43.48
C SER A 30 -24.87 -0.08 44.06
N THR A 31 -24.50 -0.11 45.33
CA THR A 31 -24.07 -1.35 46.01
C THR A 31 -25.27 -2.21 46.39
N GLY A 32 -25.78 -2.98 45.42
CA GLY A 32 -26.57 -4.19 45.69
C GLY A 32 -25.68 -5.38 46.09
N PRO A 33 -26.25 -6.55 46.42
CA PRO A 33 -25.47 -7.77 46.61
C PRO A 33 -24.73 -8.14 45.32
N ILE A 34 -23.55 -8.74 45.46
CA ILE A 34 -22.80 -9.32 44.34
C ILE A 34 -23.61 -10.49 43.80
N ASP A 35 -23.86 -10.49 42.49
CA ASP A 35 -24.34 -11.65 41.75
C ASP A 35 -23.10 -12.31 41.13
N ASP A 36 -22.95 -13.63 41.29
CA ASP A 36 -21.65 -14.33 41.25
C ASP A 36 -21.15 -14.66 39.83
N GLY A 37 -21.36 -13.74 38.88
CA GLY A 37 -20.54 -13.60 37.67
C GLY A 37 -20.35 -14.88 36.85
N GLY A 38 -21.44 -15.46 36.35
CA GLY A 38 -21.35 -16.28 35.14
C GLY A 38 -20.74 -15.46 34.00
N PRO A 39 -19.92 -16.07 33.11
CA PRO A 39 -19.42 -15.34 31.94
C PRO A 39 -20.59 -14.82 31.08
N ASP A 40 -20.37 -13.69 30.40
CA ASP A 40 -21.32 -13.09 29.46
C ASP A 40 -21.26 -13.87 28.13
N VAL A 41 -21.77 -15.11 28.17
CA VAL A 41 -21.67 -16.11 27.10
C VAL A 41 -22.66 -15.79 25.98
N ASP A 42 -22.19 -15.85 24.73
CA ASP A 42 -23.06 -15.79 23.55
C ASP A 42 -24.23 -16.80 23.70
N PRO A 43 -25.51 -16.35 23.68
CA PRO A 43 -26.67 -17.22 23.87
C PRO A 43 -26.73 -18.42 22.92
N VAL A 44 -26.02 -18.36 21.79
CA VAL A 44 -25.93 -19.45 20.82
C VAL A 44 -25.13 -20.66 21.34
N LEU A 45 -24.24 -20.48 22.33
CA LEU A 45 -23.52 -21.57 23.01
C LEU A 45 -24.34 -22.25 24.11
N LEU A 46 -25.40 -21.60 24.59
CA LEU A 46 -26.29 -22.07 25.67
C LEU A 46 -27.60 -22.70 25.14
N THR A 47 -27.96 -22.41 23.89
CA THR A 47 -29.23 -22.85 23.29
C THR A 47 -29.07 -24.22 22.64
N PRO A 48 -29.87 -25.25 23.01
CA PRO A 48 -29.70 -26.60 22.50
C PRO A 48 -29.91 -26.68 20.97
N PRO A 49 -29.26 -27.63 20.26
CA PRO A 49 -29.35 -27.74 18.81
C PRO A 49 -30.79 -27.92 18.29
N PRO A 50 -31.09 -27.48 17.06
CA PRO A 50 -32.41 -27.63 16.45
C PRO A 50 -32.93 -29.08 16.51
N PRO A 51 -34.21 -29.31 16.87
CA PRO A 51 -34.78 -30.66 17.03
C PRO A 51 -35.19 -31.26 15.66
N CYS A 52 -34.38 -31.03 14.63
CA CYS A 52 -34.61 -31.41 13.24
C CYS A 52 -34.28 -32.90 13.05
N GLY A 53 -35.22 -33.65 12.47
CA GLY A 53 -35.05 -35.06 12.10
C GLY A 53 -34.69 -35.27 10.62
N VAL A 54 -34.53 -36.53 10.22
CA VAL A 54 -34.28 -36.92 8.82
C VAL A 54 -35.44 -36.49 7.90
N ASP A 55 -36.69 -36.68 8.35
CA ASP A 55 -37.88 -36.30 7.58
C ASP A 55 -38.00 -34.77 7.40
N ASP A 56 -37.67 -33.99 8.45
CA ASP A 56 -37.58 -32.53 8.36
C ASP A 56 -36.49 -32.11 7.36
N ALA A 57 -35.32 -32.75 7.40
CA ALA A 57 -34.21 -32.44 6.49
C ALA A 57 -34.57 -32.70 5.02
N ILE A 58 -35.28 -33.80 4.73
CA ILE A 58 -35.80 -34.09 3.38
C ILE A 58 -36.83 -33.03 2.96
N ALA A 59 -37.79 -32.71 3.83
CA ALA A 59 -38.82 -31.70 3.55
C ALA A 59 -38.26 -30.28 3.37
N LEU A 60 -37.17 -29.94 4.07
CA LEU A 60 -36.46 -28.68 3.93
C LEU A 60 -35.58 -28.66 2.66
N GLY A 61 -34.89 -29.76 2.34
CA GLY A 61 -34.13 -29.91 1.09
C GLY A 61 -35.00 -29.70 -0.15
N ALA A 62 -36.22 -30.24 -0.15
CA ALA A 62 -37.19 -30.03 -1.23
C ALA A 62 -37.53 -28.54 -1.46
N ARG A 63 -37.46 -27.68 -0.43
CA ARG A 63 -37.67 -26.22 -0.56
C ARG A 63 -36.50 -25.48 -1.21
N PHE A 64 -35.37 -26.15 -1.41
CA PHE A 64 -34.25 -25.71 -2.26
C PHE A 64 -34.22 -26.42 -3.63
N GLY A 65 -35.25 -27.21 -3.95
CA GLY A 65 -35.30 -28.04 -5.15
C GLY A 65 -34.56 -29.37 -5.06
N VAL A 66 -34.03 -29.74 -3.88
CA VAL A 66 -33.27 -30.98 -3.67
C VAL A 66 -34.21 -32.13 -3.27
N ALA A 67 -34.52 -33.00 -4.23
CA ALA A 67 -35.45 -34.13 -4.05
C ALA A 67 -34.75 -35.36 -3.44
N ALA A 68 -34.49 -35.31 -2.13
CA ALA A 68 -33.88 -36.41 -1.38
C ALA A 68 -34.85 -37.57 -1.10
N ALA A 69 -34.32 -38.79 -1.04
CA ALA A 69 -35.03 -39.98 -0.58
C ALA A 69 -34.69 -40.34 0.88
N THR A 70 -33.51 -39.93 1.36
CA THR A 70 -33.10 -40.04 2.77
C THR A 70 -32.09 -38.94 3.12
N ALA A 71 -31.71 -38.82 4.39
CA ALA A 71 -30.67 -37.89 4.83
C ALA A 71 -29.78 -38.52 5.92
N ARG A 72 -28.49 -38.20 5.90
CA ARG A 72 -27.51 -38.63 6.91
C ARG A 72 -27.07 -37.42 7.74
N ASP A 73 -27.29 -37.49 9.05
CA ASP A 73 -26.75 -36.54 10.02
C ASP A 73 -25.20 -36.57 9.97
N LEU A 74 -24.57 -35.40 9.87
CA LEU A 74 -23.10 -35.23 9.83
C LEU A 74 -22.51 -34.87 11.21
N GLY A 75 -23.37 -34.59 12.19
CA GLY A 75 -23.01 -33.97 13.46
C GLY A 75 -22.74 -32.47 13.32
N SER A 76 -23.12 -31.71 14.35
CA SER A 76 -22.74 -30.31 14.55
C SER A 76 -22.95 -29.98 16.03
N GLU A 77 -22.11 -29.10 16.58
CA GLU A 77 -22.15 -28.68 17.97
C GLU A 77 -23.36 -27.78 18.30
N ARG A 78 -23.61 -26.79 17.43
CA ARG A 78 -24.60 -25.70 17.61
C ARG A 78 -25.85 -25.89 16.74
N ASP A 79 -25.65 -26.41 15.53
CA ASP A 79 -26.64 -26.47 14.45
C ASP A 79 -27.06 -27.93 14.18
N ARG A 80 -27.71 -28.20 13.05
CA ARG A 80 -27.84 -29.57 12.51
C ARG A 80 -27.42 -29.58 11.05
N ALA A 81 -26.51 -30.47 10.67
CA ALA A 81 -26.01 -30.62 9.31
C ALA A 81 -26.38 -32.00 8.75
N PHE A 82 -27.02 -32.03 7.59
CA PHE A 82 -27.49 -33.26 6.95
C PHE A 82 -26.98 -33.36 5.51
N LEU A 83 -26.34 -34.49 5.17
CA LEU A 83 -26.11 -34.88 3.79
C LEU A 83 -27.41 -35.45 3.22
N LEU A 84 -27.98 -34.78 2.22
CA LEU A 84 -29.17 -35.20 1.51
C LEU A 84 -28.79 -36.26 0.46
N LEU A 85 -29.50 -37.39 0.46
CA LEU A 85 -29.17 -38.56 -0.37
C LEU A 85 -30.34 -38.97 -1.27
N ASP A 86 -30.02 -39.47 -2.46
CA ASP A 86 -31.00 -40.00 -3.41
C ASP A 86 -31.42 -41.45 -3.10
N GLY A 87 -32.20 -42.07 -4.00
CA GLY A 87 -32.67 -43.46 -3.85
C GLY A 87 -31.61 -44.54 -4.09
N ALA A 88 -30.44 -44.20 -4.65
CA ALA A 88 -29.28 -45.08 -4.78
C ALA A 88 -28.27 -44.89 -3.64
N GLY A 89 -28.32 -43.75 -2.94
CA GLY A 89 -27.38 -43.35 -1.88
C GLY A 89 -26.37 -42.27 -2.32
N GLU A 90 -26.57 -41.68 -3.50
CA GLU A 90 -25.73 -40.60 -4.03
C GLU A 90 -26.03 -39.26 -3.35
N ALA A 91 -25.00 -38.43 -3.20
CA ALA A 91 -25.11 -37.14 -2.51
C ALA A 91 -25.72 -36.05 -3.39
N LEU A 92 -26.78 -35.40 -2.89
CA LEU A 92 -27.53 -34.35 -3.61
C LEU A 92 -27.29 -32.93 -3.09
N GLY A 93 -26.87 -32.78 -1.83
CA GLY A 93 -26.58 -31.50 -1.21
C GLY A 93 -26.38 -31.60 0.30
N VAL A 94 -25.94 -30.52 0.95
CA VAL A 94 -25.80 -30.43 2.41
C VAL A 94 -26.78 -29.40 2.95
N LEU A 95 -27.69 -29.82 3.82
CA LEU A 95 -28.62 -28.93 4.52
C LEU A 95 -28.08 -28.58 5.90
N LYS A 96 -27.81 -27.30 6.16
CA LYS A 96 -27.51 -26.77 7.50
C LYS A 96 -28.75 -26.07 8.06
N VAL A 97 -29.26 -26.52 9.20
CA VAL A 97 -30.36 -25.89 9.93
C VAL A 97 -29.77 -25.18 11.14
N SER A 98 -29.87 -23.84 11.16
CA SER A 98 -29.26 -23.01 12.19
C SER A 98 -30.02 -23.02 13.51
N ASN A 99 -29.28 -22.88 14.62
CA ASN A 99 -29.79 -22.65 15.97
C ASN A 99 -30.78 -21.48 16.02
N SER A 100 -31.81 -21.55 16.86
CA SER A 100 -32.84 -20.49 16.96
C SER A 100 -32.34 -19.22 17.67
N ALA A 101 -31.18 -19.28 18.33
CA ALA A 101 -30.47 -18.12 18.85
C ALA A 101 -29.57 -17.41 17.80
N GLU A 102 -29.29 -18.03 16.65
CA GLU A 102 -28.40 -17.42 15.64
C GLU A 102 -29.11 -16.29 14.90
N ALA A 103 -28.45 -15.12 14.81
CA ALA A 103 -29.08 -13.93 14.27
C ALA A 103 -29.23 -14.02 12.75
N VAL A 104 -30.40 -13.63 12.22
CA VAL A 104 -30.66 -13.57 10.77
C VAL A 104 -29.59 -12.75 10.03
N ALA A 105 -29.10 -11.67 10.65
CA ALA A 105 -28.05 -10.83 10.11
C ALA A 105 -26.65 -11.47 10.13
N THR A 106 -26.41 -12.54 10.89
CA THR A 106 -25.21 -13.40 10.73
C THR A 106 -25.35 -14.23 9.46
N LEU A 107 -26.52 -14.83 9.23
CA LEU A 107 -26.78 -15.68 8.06
C LEU A 107 -26.72 -14.86 6.75
N ASP A 108 -27.18 -13.60 6.78
CA ASP A 108 -27.00 -12.62 5.69
C ASP A 108 -25.51 -12.27 5.46
N MET A 109 -24.73 -12.13 6.55
CA MET A 109 -23.29 -11.86 6.47
C MET A 109 -22.52 -12.99 5.80
N GLU A 110 -22.80 -14.24 6.17
CA GLU A 110 -22.21 -15.43 5.57
C GLU A 110 -22.50 -15.51 4.06
N GLU A 111 -23.76 -15.29 3.68
CA GLU A 111 -24.19 -15.29 2.27
C GLU A 111 -23.49 -14.16 1.47
N ALA A 112 -23.37 -12.98 2.06
CA ALA A 112 -22.69 -11.83 1.45
C ALA A 112 -21.17 -12.05 1.34
N ALA A 113 -20.54 -12.72 2.31
CA ALA A 113 -19.10 -13.00 2.31
C ALA A 113 -18.70 -13.98 1.20
N VAL A 114 -19.37 -15.15 1.10
CA VAL A 114 -19.08 -16.11 0.02
C VAL A 114 -19.36 -15.54 -1.37
N THR A 115 -20.38 -14.69 -1.49
CA THR A 115 -20.70 -13.95 -2.73
C THR A 115 -19.63 -12.90 -3.06
N HIS A 116 -19.06 -12.23 -2.06
CA HIS A 116 -17.95 -11.29 -2.24
C HIS A 116 -16.66 -12.02 -2.65
N ILE A 117 -16.32 -13.13 -1.97
CA ILE A 117 -15.14 -13.96 -2.29
C ILE A 117 -15.22 -14.45 -3.74
N GLY A 118 -16.34 -15.05 -4.16
CA GLY A 118 -16.52 -15.56 -5.53
C GLY A 118 -16.46 -14.48 -6.63
N ARG A 119 -16.54 -13.18 -6.25
CA ARG A 119 -16.33 -12.04 -7.14
C ARG A 119 -14.87 -11.54 -7.16
N VAL A 120 -14.14 -11.68 -6.04
CA VAL A 120 -12.75 -11.19 -5.90
C VAL A 120 -11.72 -12.24 -6.31
N ASP A 121 -11.93 -13.51 -5.92
CA ASP A 121 -11.18 -14.68 -6.39
C ASP A 121 -12.18 -15.80 -6.77
N PRO A 122 -12.65 -15.82 -8.04
CA PRO A 122 -13.56 -16.88 -8.53
C PRO A 122 -12.95 -18.29 -8.56
N SER A 123 -11.69 -18.46 -8.12
CA SER A 123 -10.99 -19.75 -8.06
C SER A 123 -10.70 -20.23 -6.63
N LEU A 124 -11.27 -19.58 -5.61
CA LEU A 124 -11.39 -20.14 -4.27
C LEU A 124 -12.65 -21.02 -4.18
N PRO A 125 -12.57 -22.27 -3.69
CA PRO A 125 -13.69 -23.20 -3.70
C PRO A 125 -14.63 -23.00 -2.50
N VAL A 126 -15.23 -21.81 -2.37
CA VAL A 126 -16.16 -21.50 -1.27
C VAL A 126 -17.56 -22.04 -1.54
N ALA A 127 -18.19 -22.65 -0.53
CA ALA A 127 -19.53 -23.20 -0.66
C ALA A 127 -20.62 -22.11 -0.61
N VAL A 128 -21.12 -21.71 -1.78
CA VAL A 128 -22.24 -20.76 -1.90
C VAL A 128 -23.58 -21.49 -1.72
N PRO A 129 -24.50 -21.00 -0.86
CA PRO A 129 -25.80 -21.65 -0.66
C PRO A 129 -26.69 -21.58 -1.90
N LEU A 130 -27.54 -22.59 -2.07
CA LEU A 130 -28.54 -22.69 -3.13
C LEU A 130 -29.67 -21.69 -2.91
N ALA A 131 -30.11 -21.02 -3.97
CA ALA A 131 -31.29 -20.15 -3.91
C ALA A 131 -32.58 -21.00 -3.92
N PRO A 132 -33.56 -20.75 -3.02
CA PRO A 132 -34.87 -21.39 -3.11
C PRO A 132 -35.54 -21.14 -4.48
N PRO A 133 -36.27 -22.11 -5.05
CA PRO A 133 -36.93 -21.93 -6.35
C PRO A 133 -37.87 -20.72 -6.34
N GLY A 134 -37.59 -19.75 -7.23
CA GLY A 134 -38.34 -18.50 -7.33
C GLY A 134 -37.88 -17.34 -6.43
N ALA A 135 -36.79 -17.50 -5.65
CA ALA A 135 -36.28 -16.44 -4.78
C ALA A 135 -35.68 -15.23 -5.54
N GLY A 136 -35.15 -15.43 -6.76
CA GLY A 136 -34.42 -14.40 -7.49
C GLY A 136 -33.16 -13.96 -6.74
N ASP A 137 -32.96 -12.65 -6.59
CA ASP A 137 -31.91 -12.05 -5.75
C ASP A 137 -32.31 -12.00 -4.25
N GLY A 138 -33.34 -12.74 -3.84
CA GLY A 138 -33.76 -12.89 -2.45
C GLY A 138 -32.87 -13.83 -1.62
N PRO A 139 -33.01 -13.80 -0.29
CA PRO A 139 -32.10 -14.49 0.64
C PRO A 139 -32.11 -16.02 0.48
N ARG A 140 -30.92 -16.64 0.53
CA ARG A 140 -30.72 -18.08 0.26
C ARG A 140 -30.98 -18.98 1.47
N ARG A 141 -32.07 -18.70 2.20
CA ARG A 141 -32.50 -19.43 3.41
C ARG A 141 -34.01 -19.58 3.48
N VAL A 142 -34.47 -20.58 4.23
CA VAL A 142 -35.90 -20.81 4.48
C VAL A 142 -36.17 -20.98 5.99
N ALA A 143 -37.23 -20.34 6.48
CA ALA A 143 -37.64 -20.49 7.88
C ALA A 143 -38.27 -21.88 8.15
N TRP A 144 -37.93 -22.47 9.30
CA TRP A 144 -38.53 -23.69 9.86
C TRP A 144 -38.85 -23.42 11.34
N THR A 145 -40.03 -23.78 11.82
CA THR A 145 -40.44 -23.49 13.20
C THR A 145 -40.61 -24.80 13.97
N SER A 146 -39.94 -24.87 15.13
CA SER A 146 -39.96 -26.00 16.05
C SER A 146 -40.50 -25.56 17.43
N PRO A 147 -40.68 -26.49 18.39
CA PRO A 147 -40.97 -26.13 19.78
C PRO A 147 -39.89 -25.26 20.46
N LEU A 148 -38.69 -25.19 19.89
CA LEU A 148 -37.57 -24.37 20.36
C LEU A 148 -37.43 -23.01 19.61
N GLY A 149 -38.44 -22.65 18.81
CA GLY A 149 -38.52 -21.36 18.12
C GLY A 149 -38.39 -21.46 16.61
N THR A 150 -38.09 -20.33 15.96
CA THR A 150 -37.86 -20.27 14.51
C THR A 150 -36.38 -20.43 14.22
N HIS A 151 -36.07 -21.41 13.39
CA HIS A 151 -34.76 -21.73 12.83
C HIS A 151 -34.70 -21.32 11.37
N TRP A 152 -33.50 -21.28 10.81
CA TRP A 152 -33.27 -20.98 9.40
C TRP A 152 -32.44 -22.09 8.76
N ALA A 153 -33.00 -22.73 7.74
CA ALA A 153 -32.29 -23.73 6.96
C ALA A 153 -31.63 -23.07 5.74
N ARG A 154 -30.44 -23.53 5.38
CA ARG A 154 -29.68 -23.23 4.16
C ARG A 154 -29.25 -24.55 3.53
N CYS A 155 -29.36 -24.69 2.21
CA CYS A 155 -28.86 -25.86 1.50
C CYS A 155 -27.67 -25.47 0.63
N TYR A 156 -26.65 -26.32 0.57
CA TYR A 156 -25.41 -26.11 -0.16
C TYR A 156 -25.23 -27.23 -1.21
N PRO A 157 -24.51 -26.97 -2.32
CA PRO A 157 -24.05 -28.02 -3.22
C PRO A 157 -23.13 -29.00 -2.48
N VAL A 158 -23.02 -30.22 -3.00
CA VAL A 158 -21.98 -31.16 -2.56
C VAL A 158 -20.64 -30.65 -3.11
N MET A 159 -19.74 -30.23 -2.21
CA MET A 159 -18.39 -29.83 -2.57
C MET A 159 -17.54 -31.08 -2.87
N PRO A 160 -16.58 -31.01 -3.80
CA PRO A 160 -15.70 -32.14 -4.10
C PRO A 160 -14.67 -32.37 -2.99
N GLY A 161 -14.20 -33.62 -2.86
CA GLY A 161 -13.23 -34.05 -1.85
C GLY A 161 -13.87 -34.62 -0.58
N HIS A 162 -13.04 -34.83 0.44
CA HIS A 162 -13.41 -35.45 1.73
C HIS A 162 -13.23 -34.44 2.87
N ALA A 163 -14.19 -34.39 3.81
CA ALA A 163 -14.12 -33.53 5.00
C ALA A 163 -13.50 -34.26 6.21
N ARG A 164 -13.02 -33.51 7.21
CA ARG A 164 -12.33 -34.01 8.41
C ARG A 164 -11.06 -34.80 8.04
N SER A 165 -10.15 -34.13 7.33
CA SER A 165 -8.86 -34.69 6.94
C SER A 165 -7.94 -34.91 8.14
N ASP A 166 -7.05 -35.91 8.04
CA ASP A 166 -6.02 -36.15 9.07
C ASP A 166 -4.86 -35.15 8.88
N PRO A 167 -4.61 -34.21 9.82
CA PRO A 167 -3.53 -33.25 9.69
C PRO A 167 -2.14 -33.91 9.68
N LEU A 168 -2.00 -35.16 10.14
CA LEU A 168 -0.75 -35.93 10.11
C LEU A 168 -0.47 -36.53 8.72
N ALA A 169 -1.48 -36.67 7.86
CA ALA A 169 -1.34 -37.21 6.51
C ALA A 169 -0.85 -36.16 5.47
N LEU A 170 -0.91 -34.87 5.80
CA LEU A 170 -0.54 -33.77 4.89
C LEU A 170 0.99 -33.72 4.66
N ASP A 171 1.38 -33.67 3.38
CA ASP A 171 2.77 -33.50 2.93
C ASP A 171 3.19 -32.01 2.84
N ASP A 172 4.47 -31.75 2.60
CA ASP A 172 5.02 -30.39 2.52
C ASP A 172 4.36 -29.51 1.43
N ARG A 173 3.83 -30.10 0.35
CA ARG A 173 3.14 -29.37 -0.73
C ARG A 173 1.72 -29.01 -0.30
N ALA A 174 1.02 -29.94 0.35
CA ALA A 174 -0.28 -29.66 0.96
C ALA A 174 -0.15 -28.57 2.03
N LEU A 175 0.83 -28.66 2.93
CA LEU A 175 1.07 -27.66 3.98
C LEU A 175 1.34 -26.24 3.42
N ASP A 176 2.17 -26.10 2.38
CA ASP A 176 2.38 -24.81 1.70
C ASP A 176 1.10 -24.30 1.02
N ALA A 177 0.33 -25.21 0.40
CA ALA A 177 -0.95 -24.88 -0.24
C ALA A 177 -2.05 -24.48 0.78
N TRP A 178 -2.07 -25.05 1.98
CA TRP A 178 -2.94 -24.66 3.09
C TRP A 178 -2.62 -23.25 3.58
N GLY A 179 -1.34 -22.94 3.81
CA GLY A 179 -0.87 -21.57 4.10
C GLY A 179 -1.29 -20.58 3.01
N THR A 180 -1.01 -20.92 1.76
CA THR A 180 -1.37 -20.13 0.57
C THR A 180 -2.87 -19.90 0.46
N THR A 181 -3.70 -20.92 0.73
CA THR A 181 -5.16 -20.85 0.63
C THR A 181 -5.75 -19.97 1.73
N THR A 182 -5.25 -20.09 2.96
CA THR A 182 -5.63 -19.23 4.09
C THR A 182 -5.34 -17.75 3.79
N ALA A 183 -4.15 -17.44 3.25
CA ALA A 183 -3.80 -16.08 2.85
C ALA A 183 -4.60 -15.57 1.62
N ARG A 184 -4.97 -16.45 0.68
CA ARG A 184 -5.87 -16.10 -0.44
C ARG A 184 -7.29 -15.81 0.04
N LEU A 185 -7.80 -16.56 1.01
CA LEU A 185 -9.12 -16.35 1.59
C LEU A 185 -9.20 -15.00 2.32
N GLY A 186 -8.20 -14.71 3.18
CA GLY A 186 -8.04 -13.39 3.79
C GLY A 186 -7.88 -12.27 2.75
N TRP A 187 -7.14 -12.51 1.64
CA TRP A 187 -7.04 -11.55 0.54
C TRP A 187 -8.38 -11.32 -0.17
N ALA A 188 -9.15 -12.37 -0.46
CA ALA A 188 -10.45 -12.27 -1.13
C ALA A 188 -11.52 -11.57 -0.28
N MET A 189 -11.41 -11.64 1.05
CA MET A 189 -12.23 -10.90 2.00
C MET A 189 -11.85 -9.40 2.13
N ARG A 190 -10.78 -8.92 1.49
CA ARG A 190 -10.41 -7.49 1.57
C ARG A 190 -11.49 -6.58 0.98
N GLY A 191 -11.88 -5.59 1.76
CA GLY A 191 -12.96 -4.67 1.40
C GLY A 191 -14.37 -5.26 1.59
N PHE A 192 -14.51 -6.48 2.11
CA PHE A 192 -15.76 -6.92 2.72
C PHE A 192 -15.94 -6.25 4.08
N ALA A 193 -17.14 -5.76 4.36
CA ALA A 193 -17.53 -5.20 5.64
C ALA A 193 -19.02 -5.42 5.86
N HIS A 194 -19.39 -5.84 7.07
CA HIS A 194 -20.79 -6.06 7.45
C HIS A 194 -20.99 -5.72 8.93
N PRO A 195 -22.10 -5.10 9.34
CA PRO A 195 -22.32 -4.71 10.75
C PRO A 195 -22.19 -5.90 11.72
N SER A 196 -22.71 -7.07 11.35
CA SER A 196 -22.66 -8.29 12.18
C SER A 196 -21.27 -8.89 12.37
N ALA A 197 -20.26 -8.43 11.61
CA ALA A 197 -18.87 -8.84 11.84
C ALA A 197 -18.29 -8.19 13.10
N ILE A 198 -18.85 -7.06 13.54
CA ILE A 198 -18.50 -6.38 14.79
C ILE A 198 -19.27 -7.07 15.92
N ARG A 199 -18.90 -8.33 16.20
CA ARG A 199 -19.42 -9.16 17.29
C ARG A 199 -18.26 -9.64 18.17
N VAL A 200 -18.56 -9.99 19.42
CA VAL A 200 -17.68 -10.89 20.18
C VAL A 200 -17.88 -12.29 19.60
N MET A 201 -16.80 -12.89 19.10
CA MET A 201 -16.77 -14.30 18.71
C MET A 201 -16.04 -15.08 19.81
N PRO A 202 -16.67 -16.01 20.54
CA PRO A 202 -16.03 -16.73 21.65
C PRO A 202 -14.74 -17.46 21.25
N TRP A 203 -14.66 -17.90 20.00
CA TRP A 203 -13.52 -18.65 19.45
C TRP A 203 -12.39 -17.78 18.89
N ASP A 204 -12.61 -16.47 18.69
CA ASP A 204 -11.58 -15.54 18.19
C ASP A 204 -10.54 -15.24 19.28
N VAL A 205 -9.26 -15.37 18.92
CA VAL A 205 -8.12 -15.15 19.79
C VAL A 205 -8.02 -13.70 20.31
N GLN A 206 -8.66 -12.72 19.65
CA GLN A 206 -8.87 -11.36 20.21
C GLN A 206 -9.51 -11.39 21.61
N HIS A 207 -10.38 -12.38 21.85
CA HIS A 207 -11.18 -12.52 23.06
C HIS A 207 -10.62 -13.57 24.03
N ALA A 208 -9.41 -14.08 23.83
CA ALA A 208 -8.82 -15.14 24.66
C ALA A 208 -8.87 -14.85 26.17
N LEU A 209 -8.63 -13.60 26.61
CA LEU A 209 -8.68 -13.20 28.03
C LEU A 209 -10.09 -13.31 28.64
N SER A 210 -11.15 -13.28 27.84
CA SER A 210 -12.54 -13.48 28.32
C SER A 210 -12.78 -14.91 28.84
N THR A 211 -11.94 -15.88 28.44
CA THR A 211 -12.00 -17.26 28.91
C THR A 211 -11.40 -17.46 30.31
N ARG A 212 -10.73 -16.45 30.90
CA ARG A 212 -10.11 -16.56 32.24
C ARG A 212 -11.03 -17.17 33.33
N PRO A 213 -12.35 -16.87 33.42
CA PRO A 213 -13.25 -17.52 34.38
C PRO A 213 -13.51 -19.01 34.10
N MET A 214 -13.43 -19.45 32.84
CA MET A 214 -13.68 -20.83 32.42
C MET A 214 -12.60 -21.80 32.91
N LEU A 215 -11.39 -21.31 33.21
CA LEU A 215 -10.27 -22.12 33.72
C LEU A 215 -10.63 -22.92 34.99
N ARG A 216 -11.62 -22.49 35.78
CA ARG A 216 -12.12 -23.25 36.95
C ARG A 216 -12.70 -24.63 36.60
N HIS A 217 -13.07 -24.85 35.34
CA HIS A 217 -13.60 -26.11 34.81
C HIS A 217 -12.50 -27.03 34.22
N VAL A 218 -11.29 -26.51 33.98
CA VAL A 218 -10.13 -27.35 33.62
C VAL A 218 -9.75 -28.17 34.85
N ALA A 219 -10.05 -29.47 34.83
CA ALA A 219 -9.95 -30.33 36.01
C ALA A 219 -8.50 -30.54 36.48
N ASP A 220 -7.60 -30.84 35.53
CA ASP A 220 -6.17 -31.02 35.79
C ASP A 220 -5.52 -29.69 36.21
N ALA A 221 -4.73 -29.73 37.29
CA ALA A 221 -4.17 -28.54 37.91
C ALA A 221 -2.96 -27.97 37.15
N ASP A 222 -2.15 -28.83 36.52
CA ASP A 222 -0.96 -28.44 35.78
C ASP A 222 -1.36 -27.94 34.38
N ALA A 223 -2.34 -28.59 33.73
CA ALA A 223 -2.99 -28.09 32.52
C ALA A 223 -3.63 -26.70 32.74
N ARG A 224 -4.36 -26.53 33.85
CA ARG A 224 -4.95 -25.23 34.22
C ARG A 224 -3.86 -24.16 34.45
N ALA A 225 -2.70 -24.54 35.00
CA ALA A 225 -1.56 -23.64 35.16
C ALA A 225 -0.85 -23.33 33.83
N VAL A 226 -0.79 -24.27 32.88
CA VAL A 226 -0.31 -24.05 31.50
C VAL A 226 -1.18 -23.00 30.80
N VAL A 227 -2.50 -23.21 30.77
CA VAL A 227 -3.47 -22.28 30.14
C VAL A 227 -3.39 -20.89 30.78
N ALA A 228 -3.31 -20.80 32.11
CA ALA A 228 -3.17 -19.52 32.81
C ALA A 228 -1.93 -18.74 32.36
N ARG A 229 -0.75 -19.38 32.32
CA ARG A 229 0.52 -18.73 31.88
C ARG A 229 0.44 -18.20 30.45
N VAL A 230 -0.29 -18.88 29.57
CA VAL A 230 -0.46 -18.45 28.17
C VAL A 230 -1.38 -17.22 28.07
N LEU A 231 -2.47 -17.18 28.84
CA LEU A 231 -3.33 -15.99 28.93
C LEU A 231 -2.59 -14.80 29.57
N ASP A 232 -1.77 -15.03 30.60
CA ASP A 232 -0.91 -14.01 31.21
C ASP A 232 0.09 -13.44 30.19
N ARG A 233 0.68 -14.31 29.35
CA ARG A 233 1.57 -13.89 28.26
C ARG A 233 0.86 -13.12 27.16
N PHE A 234 -0.36 -13.51 26.79
CA PHE A 234 -1.19 -12.75 25.85
C PHE A 234 -1.48 -11.34 26.38
N GLU A 235 -1.80 -11.20 27.67
CA GLU A 235 -2.05 -9.91 28.32
C GLU A 235 -0.78 -9.03 28.39
N GLU A 236 0.39 -9.62 28.67
CA GLU A 236 1.68 -8.92 28.69
C GLU A 236 2.13 -8.44 27.29
N VAL A 237 2.01 -9.30 26.26
CA VAL A 237 2.69 -9.09 24.97
C VAL A 237 1.74 -8.83 23.82
N VAL A 238 0.66 -9.59 23.70
CA VAL A 238 -0.23 -9.51 22.52
C VAL A 238 -1.20 -8.34 22.64
N ALA A 239 -1.90 -8.21 23.76
CA ALA A 239 -2.93 -7.18 23.94
C ALA A 239 -2.41 -5.74 23.75
N PRO A 240 -1.20 -5.34 24.22
CA PRO A 240 -0.64 -4.00 23.95
C PRO A 240 -0.24 -3.77 22.49
N ARG A 241 -0.06 -4.84 21.69
CA ARG A 241 0.32 -4.78 20.27
C ARG A 241 -0.89 -4.87 19.34
N TRP A 242 -2.03 -5.37 19.82
CA TRP A 242 -3.26 -5.56 19.03
C TRP A 242 -3.69 -4.33 18.19
N PRO A 243 -3.64 -3.08 18.70
CA PRO A 243 -4.03 -1.90 17.91
C PRO A 243 -3.07 -1.56 16.74
N ALA A 244 -1.94 -2.25 16.62
CA ALA A 244 -0.98 -2.12 15.52
C ALA A 244 -1.04 -3.28 14.52
N LEU A 245 -1.89 -4.30 14.75
CA LEU A 245 -2.09 -5.41 13.83
C LEU A 245 -3.06 -5.02 12.72
N ARG A 246 -2.88 -5.61 11.53
CA ARG A 246 -3.82 -5.41 10.42
C ARG A 246 -5.10 -6.20 10.69
N ALA A 247 -6.25 -5.56 10.52
CA ALA A 247 -7.56 -6.13 10.82
C ALA A 247 -8.54 -5.96 9.66
N GLN A 248 -9.46 -6.93 9.53
CA GLN A 248 -10.57 -6.97 8.56
C GLN A 248 -11.59 -8.02 9.02
N VAL A 249 -12.63 -8.27 8.22
CA VAL A 249 -13.40 -9.52 8.37
C VAL A 249 -12.53 -10.69 7.89
N VAL A 250 -12.38 -11.72 8.72
CA VAL A 250 -11.60 -12.95 8.48
C VAL A 250 -12.53 -14.18 8.49
N HIS A 251 -12.03 -15.37 8.11
CA HIS A 251 -12.83 -16.61 8.24
C HIS A 251 -12.96 -17.06 9.69
N GLY A 252 -11.89 -16.87 10.48
CA GLY A 252 -11.81 -17.25 11.88
C GLY A 252 -11.48 -18.73 12.09
N ASP A 253 -12.04 -19.61 11.26
CA ASP A 253 -11.97 -21.06 11.49
C ASP A 253 -11.77 -21.92 10.22
N LEU A 254 -10.76 -21.62 9.40
CA LEU A 254 -10.35 -22.51 8.30
C LEU A 254 -9.49 -23.66 8.85
N THR A 255 -10.10 -24.85 8.99
CA THR A 255 -9.56 -26.01 9.71
C THR A 255 -9.71 -27.31 8.90
N CYS A 256 -9.06 -28.40 9.34
CA CYS A 256 -9.26 -29.76 8.78
C CYS A 256 -10.72 -30.23 8.82
N ASP A 257 -11.54 -29.72 9.74
CA ASP A 257 -12.97 -30.02 9.85
C ASP A 257 -13.85 -29.18 8.90
N ASN A 258 -13.46 -27.92 8.65
CA ASN A 258 -14.21 -26.95 7.82
C ASN A 258 -13.69 -26.83 6.37
N ALA A 259 -12.74 -27.67 5.98
CA ALA A 259 -12.31 -27.83 4.59
C ALA A 259 -12.65 -29.23 4.06
N LEU A 260 -12.81 -29.32 2.75
CA LEU A 260 -12.75 -30.58 2.01
C LEU A 260 -11.42 -30.61 1.24
N VAL A 261 -10.82 -31.80 1.15
CA VAL A 261 -9.57 -32.02 0.41
C VAL A 261 -9.67 -33.16 -0.61
N ASP A 262 -8.81 -33.13 -1.64
CA ASP A 262 -8.57 -34.28 -2.50
C ASP A 262 -7.67 -35.35 -1.84
N ASP A 263 -7.42 -36.44 -2.55
CA ASP A 263 -6.60 -37.57 -2.07
C ASP A 263 -5.12 -37.20 -1.84
N ASP A 264 -4.64 -36.06 -2.40
CA ASP A 264 -3.30 -35.49 -2.17
C ASP A 264 -3.29 -34.46 -1.00
N GLY A 265 -4.45 -34.11 -0.44
CA GLY A 265 -4.58 -33.19 0.71
C GLY A 265 -4.75 -31.71 0.35
N PHE A 266 -4.96 -31.36 -0.92
CA PHE A 266 -5.21 -29.98 -1.35
C PHE A 266 -6.67 -29.56 -1.12
N VAL A 267 -6.90 -28.31 -0.70
CA VAL A 267 -8.24 -27.79 -0.40
C VAL A 267 -9.11 -27.68 -1.66
N THR A 268 -10.14 -28.53 -1.73
CA THR A 268 -11.14 -28.59 -2.81
C THR A 268 -12.50 -28.01 -2.41
N GLY A 269 -12.71 -27.67 -1.13
CA GLY A 269 -13.89 -26.99 -0.63
C GLY A 269 -13.64 -26.24 0.68
N ILE A 270 -14.23 -25.06 0.84
CA ILE A 270 -14.21 -24.25 2.07
C ILE A 270 -15.66 -24.06 2.53
N VAL A 271 -15.95 -24.46 3.77
CA VAL A 271 -17.29 -24.41 4.38
C VAL A 271 -17.28 -23.72 5.75
N ASP A 272 -18.49 -23.47 6.26
CA ASP A 272 -18.81 -22.88 7.56
C ASP A 272 -18.19 -21.51 7.88
N PHE A 273 -18.86 -20.46 7.38
CA PHE A 273 -18.52 -19.06 7.63
C PHE A 273 -19.15 -18.50 8.92
N GLY A 274 -19.71 -19.36 9.79
CA GLY A 274 -20.44 -18.93 10.99
C GLY A 274 -19.59 -18.18 12.02
N ASP A 275 -18.27 -18.38 11.99
CA ASP A 275 -17.32 -17.84 12.97
C ASP A 275 -16.58 -16.57 12.51
N MET A 276 -16.98 -16.02 11.36
CA MET A 276 -16.49 -14.74 10.85
C MET A 276 -16.70 -13.59 11.85
N SER A 277 -15.64 -12.81 12.05
CA SER A 277 -15.63 -11.60 12.88
C SER A 277 -14.65 -10.57 12.30
N HIS A 278 -14.79 -9.30 12.69
CA HIS A 278 -13.86 -8.24 12.33
C HIS A 278 -12.70 -8.17 13.34
N THR A 279 -11.61 -8.83 13.03
CA THR A 279 -10.48 -9.07 13.94
C THR A 279 -9.14 -9.04 13.17
N ALA A 280 -8.03 -9.37 13.83
CA ALA A 280 -6.70 -9.34 13.21
C ALA A 280 -6.53 -10.42 12.13
N LEU A 281 -5.74 -10.14 11.08
CA LEU A 281 -5.35 -11.13 10.05
C LEU A 281 -4.71 -12.39 10.66
N MET A 282 -4.05 -12.23 11.81
CA MET A 282 -3.41 -13.32 12.53
C MET A 282 -4.38 -14.28 13.23
N THR A 283 -5.68 -13.98 13.32
CA THR A 283 -6.68 -14.95 13.82
C THR A 283 -6.80 -16.13 12.85
N ASP A 284 -6.89 -15.88 11.52
CA ASP A 284 -6.87 -16.96 10.51
C ASP A 284 -5.56 -17.77 10.60
N VAL A 285 -4.41 -17.11 10.83
CA VAL A 285 -3.11 -17.79 10.99
C VAL A 285 -3.08 -18.66 12.25
N ALA A 286 -3.58 -18.16 13.38
CA ALA A 286 -3.60 -18.89 14.65
C ALA A 286 -4.52 -20.12 14.61
N SER A 287 -5.71 -20.01 13.99
CA SER A 287 -6.62 -21.15 13.80
C SER A 287 -6.09 -22.19 12.81
N MET A 288 -5.47 -21.77 11.70
CA MET A 288 -4.78 -22.66 10.78
C MET A 288 -3.64 -23.42 11.49
N LEU A 289 -2.83 -22.72 12.30
CA LEU A 289 -1.76 -23.36 13.05
C LEU A 289 -2.28 -24.35 14.10
N ASP A 290 -3.31 -23.99 14.88
CA ASP A 290 -3.92 -24.89 15.89
C ASP A 290 -4.47 -26.17 15.24
N SER A 291 -5.20 -26.04 14.13
CA SER A 291 -5.78 -27.18 13.42
C SER A 291 -4.74 -28.06 12.71
N ILE A 292 -3.86 -27.49 11.89
CA ILE A 292 -2.98 -28.28 11.00
C ILE A 292 -1.73 -28.82 11.72
N CYS A 293 -1.31 -28.20 12.83
CA CYS A 293 -0.20 -28.71 13.64
C CYS A 293 -0.63 -29.75 14.69
N THR A 294 -1.94 -29.96 14.89
CA THR A 294 -2.50 -30.88 15.89
C THR A 294 -1.91 -32.30 15.77
N GLY A 295 -1.47 -32.86 16.90
CA GLY A 295 -0.89 -34.20 17.00
C GLY A 295 0.59 -34.32 16.59
N ARG A 296 1.20 -33.28 16.01
CA ARG A 296 2.65 -33.25 15.70
C ARG A 296 3.47 -32.91 16.95
N ARG A 297 4.72 -33.33 17.01
CA ARG A 297 5.60 -33.20 18.20
C ARG A 297 7.05 -32.90 17.82
N GLY A 298 7.76 -32.20 18.69
CA GLY A 298 9.19 -31.88 18.51
C GLY A 298 9.46 -31.05 17.26
N ASP A 299 10.57 -31.31 16.59
CA ASP A 299 11.01 -30.55 15.41
C ASP A 299 9.98 -30.53 14.27
N ASP A 300 9.17 -31.59 14.11
CA ASP A 300 8.14 -31.65 13.06
C ASP A 300 7.00 -30.65 13.30
N LEU A 301 6.64 -30.41 14.57
CA LEU A 301 5.61 -29.43 14.95
C LEU A 301 5.99 -28.03 14.44
N PHE A 302 7.22 -27.60 14.72
CA PHE A 302 7.72 -26.28 14.33
C PHE A 302 8.03 -26.20 12.83
N ARG A 303 8.47 -27.30 12.21
CA ARG A 303 8.63 -27.43 10.76
C ARG A 303 7.31 -27.27 10.01
N THR A 304 6.24 -27.94 10.46
CA THR A 304 4.89 -27.80 9.87
C THR A 304 4.35 -26.39 10.07
N ALA A 305 4.45 -25.83 11.28
CA ALA A 305 4.06 -24.44 11.54
C ALA A 305 4.81 -23.45 10.63
N ARG A 306 6.11 -23.70 10.37
CA ARG A 306 6.93 -22.89 9.47
C ARG A 306 6.46 -22.98 8.01
N LEU A 307 6.16 -24.17 7.49
CA LEU A 307 5.67 -24.36 6.12
C LEU A 307 4.34 -23.62 5.89
N LEU A 308 3.42 -23.70 6.86
CA LEU A 308 2.12 -23.02 6.82
C LEU A 308 2.29 -21.49 6.81
N VAL A 309 3.16 -20.95 7.66
CA VAL A 309 3.45 -19.51 7.72
C VAL A 309 4.21 -19.02 6.48
N ASP A 310 5.08 -19.82 5.88
CA ASP A 310 5.72 -19.47 4.59
C ASP A 310 4.71 -19.43 3.45
N GLY A 311 3.86 -20.45 3.29
CA GLY A 311 2.79 -20.46 2.30
C GLY A 311 1.86 -19.24 2.43
N TYR A 312 1.50 -18.88 3.67
CA TYR A 312 0.71 -17.66 3.95
C TYR A 312 1.45 -16.39 3.48
N GLN A 313 2.75 -16.28 3.81
CA GLN A 313 3.57 -15.12 3.44
C GLN A 313 3.78 -14.94 1.94
N ARG A 314 3.65 -15.99 1.10
CA ARG A 314 3.72 -15.85 -0.37
C ARG A 314 2.64 -14.94 -0.94
N VAL A 315 1.48 -14.86 -0.26
CA VAL A 315 0.30 -14.11 -0.70
C VAL A 315 0.04 -12.89 0.18
N THR A 316 0.22 -13.01 1.50
CA THR A 316 0.13 -11.90 2.46
C THR A 316 1.38 -11.89 3.35
N PRO A 317 2.44 -11.15 2.95
CA PRO A 317 3.62 -10.96 3.79
C PRO A 317 3.24 -10.36 5.15
N LEU A 318 3.71 -11.00 6.22
CA LEU A 318 3.46 -10.59 7.60
C LEU A 318 4.41 -9.46 8.01
N GLU A 319 3.92 -8.53 8.81
CA GLU A 319 4.71 -7.39 9.29
C GLU A 319 5.57 -7.80 10.51
N PRO A 320 6.67 -7.09 10.80
CA PRO A 320 7.56 -7.45 11.92
C PRO A 320 6.86 -7.50 13.29
N VAL A 321 5.76 -6.77 13.47
CA VAL A 321 4.93 -6.82 14.68
C VAL A 321 4.04 -8.07 14.74
N GLU A 322 3.60 -8.59 13.59
CA GLU A 322 2.78 -9.80 13.46
C GLU A 322 3.65 -11.05 13.62
N LEU A 323 4.76 -11.14 12.87
CA LEU A 323 5.77 -12.21 13.02
C LEU A 323 6.34 -12.27 14.45
N GLY A 324 6.49 -11.10 15.09
CA GLY A 324 7.00 -10.97 16.46
C GLY A 324 6.10 -11.54 17.55
N ILE A 325 4.87 -11.98 17.24
CA ILE A 325 3.89 -12.53 18.19
C ILE A 325 3.15 -13.80 17.70
N THR A 326 3.52 -14.38 16.55
CA THR A 326 2.85 -15.57 15.99
C THR A 326 2.78 -16.73 16.98
N GLY A 327 3.86 -16.95 17.75
CA GLY A 327 3.92 -18.00 18.78
C GLY A 327 2.94 -17.78 19.92
N GLU A 328 2.91 -16.56 20.49
CA GLU A 328 1.95 -16.18 21.53
C GLU A 328 0.49 -16.26 21.04
N LEU A 329 0.20 -15.90 19.78
CA LEU A 329 -1.15 -15.98 19.22
C LEU A 329 -1.62 -17.42 18.98
N TRP A 330 -0.76 -18.27 18.42
CA TRP A 330 -1.07 -19.70 18.25
C TRP A 330 -1.29 -20.38 19.60
N ALA A 331 -0.42 -20.11 20.59
CA ALA A 331 -0.63 -20.60 21.95
C ALA A 331 -1.94 -20.09 22.55
N ALA A 332 -2.31 -18.82 22.35
CA ALA A 332 -3.57 -18.28 22.85
C ALA A 332 -4.81 -18.94 22.21
N ARG A 333 -4.76 -19.35 20.92
CA ARG A 333 -5.84 -20.14 20.28
C ARG A 333 -5.95 -21.55 20.91
N ALA A 334 -4.84 -22.26 21.09
CA ALA A 334 -4.85 -23.54 21.80
C ALA A 334 -5.37 -23.41 23.26
N ALA A 335 -4.95 -22.36 23.97
CA ALA A 335 -5.34 -22.10 25.36
C ALA A 335 -6.83 -21.74 25.52
N LEU A 336 -7.39 -20.90 24.63
CA LEU A 336 -8.82 -20.58 24.65
C LEU A 336 -9.66 -21.80 24.27
N GLY A 337 -9.17 -22.63 23.34
CA GLY A 337 -9.77 -23.92 22.98
C GLY A 337 -9.90 -24.85 24.19
N VAL A 338 -8.81 -25.06 24.93
CA VAL A 338 -8.82 -25.86 26.17
C VAL A 338 -9.80 -25.31 27.21
N ALA A 339 -9.83 -23.99 27.40
CA ALA A 339 -10.70 -23.33 28.38
C ALA A 339 -12.19 -23.49 28.04
N ILE A 340 -12.59 -23.23 26.79
CA ILE A 340 -13.98 -23.32 26.34
C ILE A 340 -14.44 -24.78 26.31
N ALA A 341 -13.65 -25.71 25.76
CA ALA A 341 -14.01 -27.14 25.72
C ALA A 341 -14.18 -27.74 27.13
N SER A 342 -13.29 -27.40 28.07
CA SER A 342 -13.40 -27.84 29.46
C SER A 342 -14.64 -27.30 30.16
N TRP A 343 -15.00 -26.04 29.90
CA TRP A 343 -16.22 -25.43 30.43
C TRP A 343 -17.49 -26.07 29.82
N ARG A 344 -17.58 -26.20 28.50
CA ARG A 344 -18.74 -26.78 27.81
C ARG A 344 -18.99 -28.24 28.21
N ALA A 345 -17.93 -29.03 28.39
CA ALA A 345 -18.03 -30.39 28.94
C ALA A 345 -18.55 -30.40 30.39
N ALA A 346 -18.14 -29.46 31.23
CA ALA A 346 -18.56 -29.37 32.63
C ALA A 346 -20.01 -28.90 32.81
N GLU A 347 -20.53 -28.03 31.93
CA GLU A 347 -21.96 -27.64 31.91
C GLU A 347 -22.87 -28.68 31.24
N GLY A 348 -22.31 -29.77 30.69
CA GLY A 348 -23.07 -30.80 29.97
C GLY A 348 -23.60 -30.36 28.60
N LEU A 349 -22.96 -29.35 27.99
CA LEU A 349 -23.31 -28.80 26.67
C LEU A 349 -22.61 -29.54 25.51
N GLU A 350 -21.65 -30.41 25.81
CA GLU A 350 -20.95 -31.25 24.84
C GLU A 350 -21.71 -32.56 24.55
N THR A 351 -21.75 -32.97 23.29
CA THR A 351 -22.47 -34.17 22.82
C THR A 351 -21.55 -35.37 22.51
N ASP A 352 -20.26 -35.16 22.20
CA ASP A 352 -19.23 -36.21 22.26
C ASP A 352 -18.30 -35.98 23.45
N ALA A 353 -18.55 -36.67 24.56
CA ALA A 353 -17.68 -36.64 25.75
C ALA A 353 -16.22 -37.09 25.45
N GLY A 354 -16.00 -37.83 24.36
CA GLY A 354 -14.67 -38.16 23.86
C GLY A 354 -14.00 -37.01 23.08
N PHE A 355 -14.76 -36.12 22.42
CA PHE A 355 -14.22 -35.02 21.62
C PHE A 355 -13.47 -34.03 22.49
N ALA A 356 -14.12 -33.45 23.50
CA ALA A 356 -13.49 -32.52 24.44
C ALA A 356 -12.24 -33.12 25.10
N THR A 357 -12.29 -34.41 25.47
CA THR A 357 -11.14 -35.12 26.06
C THR A 357 -9.95 -35.24 25.08
N ARG A 358 -10.21 -35.54 23.80
CA ARG A 358 -9.16 -35.63 22.76
C ARG A 358 -8.58 -34.25 22.42
N TYR A 359 -9.45 -33.28 22.14
CA TYR A 359 -9.07 -31.92 21.74
C TYR A 359 -8.26 -31.20 22.82
N VAL A 360 -8.71 -31.25 24.09
CA VAL A 360 -7.94 -30.71 25.22
C VAL A 360 -6.56 -31.37 25.33
N GLY A 361 -6.47 -32.68 25.13
CA GLY A 361 -5.19 -33.40 25.14
C GLY A 361 -4.21 -32.90 24.08
N THR A 362 -4.64 -32.81 22.82
CA THR A 362 -3.77 -32.35 21.72
C THR A 362 -3.37 -30.88 21.85
N SER A 363 -4.29 -30.00 22.26
CA SER A 363 -3.97 -28.59 22.48
C SER A 363 -2.97 -28.41 23.64
N LEU A 364 -3.06 -29.21 24.71
CA LEU A 364 -2.08 -29.17 25.81
C LEU A 364 -0.69 -29.65 25.37
N GLU A 365 -0.57 -30.64 24.48
CA GLU A 365 0.72 -31.04 23.91
C GLU A 365 1.35 -29.93 23.06
N THR A 366 0.57 -29.22 22.26
CA THR A 366 1.02 -28.04 21.50
C THR A 366 1.51 -26.93 22.45
N LEU A 367 0.78 -26.67 23.54
CA LEU A 367 1.17 -25.67 24.54
C LEU A 367 2.47 -26.05 25.29
N ASP A 368 2.63 -27.31 25.67
CA ASP A 368 3.85 -27.78 26.33
C ASP A 368 5.07 -27.68 25.41
N ALA A 369 4.91 -28.02 24.12
CA ALA A 369 5.98 -27.88 23.12
C ALA A 369 6.39 -26.41 22.91
N ILE A 370 5.44 -25.49 22.75
CA ILE A 370 5.71 -24.04 22.60
C ILE A 370 6.41 -23.49 23.85
N LEU A 371 5.92 -23.83 25.05
CA LEU A 371 6.52 -23.38 26.32
C LEU A 371 7.91 -23.98 26.56
N SER A 372 8.14 -25.23 26.15
CA SER A 372 9.42 -25.93 26.30
C SER A 372 10.49 -25.44 25.30
N ALA A 373 10.10 -25.07 24.08
CA ALA A 373 10.99 -24.40 23.12
C ALA A 373 11.30 -22.95 23.53
N GLY A 374 10.31 -22.26 24.12
CA GLY A 374 10.43 -20.89 24.60
C GLY A 374 10.15 -19.84 23.50
N TRP A 375 9.49 -18.75 23.89
CA TRP A 375 8.94 -17.74 22.98
C TRP A 375 9.95 -17.19 21.96
N GLU A 376 11.21 -17.01 22.36
CA GLU A 376 12.24 -16.48 21.46
C GLU A 376 12.61 -17.47 20.34
N ALA A 377 12.79 -18.76 20.66
CA ALA A 377 13.09 -19.77 19.65
C ALA A 377 11.90 -19.99 18.69
N VAL A 378 10.68 -19.95 19.22
CA VAL A 378 9.44 -20.07 18.42
C VAL A 378 9.28 -18.86 17.48
N ARG A 379 9.46 -17.64 18.00
CA ARG A 379 9.46 -16.39 17.20
C ARG A 379 10.54 -16.44 16.11
N ASP A 380 11.77 -16.76 16.49
CA ASP A 380 12.92 -16.75 15.58
C ASP A 380 12.79 -17.83 14.49
N GLY A 381 12.12 -18.96 14.78
CA GLY A 381 11.72 -19.96 13.79
C GLY A 381 10.79 -19.44 12.68
N PHE A 382 9.98 -18.41 12.95
CA PHE A 382 9.16 -17.73 11.95
C PHE A 382 9.90 -16.61 11.19
N THR A 383 11.15 -16.27 11.55
CA THR A 383 11.89 -15.19 10.89
C THR A 383 12.51 -15.57 9.55
N GLY A 384 12.75 -14.58 8.69
CA GLY A 384 13.25 -14.74 7.33
C GLY A 384 12.16 -15.14 6.34
N THR A 385 11.86 -14.28 5.38
CA THR A 385 10.96 -14.58 4.26
C THR A 385 11.66 -15.43 3.21
N ARG A 386 10.95 -16.40 2.60
CA ARG A 386 11.41 -17.10 1.39
C ARG A 386 10.37 -17.06 0.28
N ASP A 387 10.80 -16.53 -0.86
CA ASP A 387 10.29 -16.77 -2.21
C ASP A 387 8.78 -16.54 -2.37
N GLY A 388 8.41 -15.26 -2.39
CA GLY A 388 7.03 -14.79 -2.49
C GLY A 388 6.49 -14.82 -3.92
N VAL A 389 6.14 -16.01 -4.43
CA VAL A 389 5.45 -16.19 -5.73
C VAL A 389 3.99 -15.72 -5.63
N GLY A 390 3.81 -14.41 -5.57
CA GLY A 390 2.50 -13.76 -5.49
C GLY A 390 1.72 -13.80 -6.82
N PRO A 391 0.38 -13.71 -6.79
CA PRO A 391 -0.44 -13.77 -7.99
C PRO A 391 -0.29 -12.52 -8.88
N ASP A 392 0.15 -12.75 -10.13
CA ASP A 392 0.26 -11.83 -11.28
C ASP A 392 0.04 -10.34 -10.93
N LEU A 393 1.04 -9.71 -10.32
CA LEU A 393 0.92 -8.32 -9.88
C LEU A 393 0.91 -7.34 -11.07
N ALA A 394 1.60 -7.69 -12.18
CA ALA A 394 1.68 -6.87 -13.38
C ALA A 394 0.35 -6.81 -14.14
N GLY A 395 -0.28 -7.96 -14.40
CA GLY A 395 -1.60 -8.01 -15.01
C GLY A 395 -2.71 -7.53 -14.07
N ARG A 396 -2.60 -7.73 -12.75
CA ARG A 396 -3.49 -7.06 -11.77
C ARG A 396 -3.37 -5.54 -11.85
N ARG A 397 -2.15 -4.98 -11.89
CA ARG A 397 -1.92 -3.55 -12.12
C ARG A 397 -2.57 -3.09 -13.43
N GLY A 398 -2.37 -3.83 -14.53
CA GLY A 398 -2.98 -3.53 -15.83
C GLY A 398 -4.51 -3.50 -15.79
N ARG A 399 -5.15 -4.46 -15.11
CA ARG A 399 -6.61 -4.52 -14.94
C ARG A 399 -7.18 -3.38 -14.07
N VAL A 400 -6.45 -2.94 -13.04
CA VAL A 400 -6.92 -1.92 -12.08
C VAL A 400 -6.67 -0.49 -12.56
N PHE A 401 -5.51 -0.21 -13.15
CA PHE A 401 -5.13 1.15 -13.55
C PHE A 401 -5.39 1.46 -15.03
N GLY A 402 -5.54 0.44 -15.87
CA GLY A 402 -5.75 0.59 -17.31
C GLY A 402 -4.52 1.12 -18.07
N PRO A 403 -4.65 1.28 -19.41
CA PRO A 403 -3.52 1.62 -20.30
C PRO A 403 -3.14 3.11 -20.31
N ALA A 404 -3.83 3.95 -19.54
CA ALA A 404 -3.53 5.39 -19.45
C ALA A 404 -2.47 5.72 -18.39
N VAL A 405 -2.16 4.78 -17.48
CA VAL A 405 -1.07 4.90 -16.51
C VAL A 405 0.21 4.34 -17.15
N GLU A 406 1.33 5.04 -16.94
CA GLU A 406 2.65 4.73 -17.51
C GLU A 406 3.02 3.23 -17.39
N SER A 407 3.67 2.70 -18.42
CA SER A 407 4.14 1.32 -18.47
C SER A 407 5.16 1.01 -17.37
N LEU A 408 5.35 -0.28 -17.07
CA LEU A 408 6.46 -0.72 -16.23
C LEU A 408 7.77 -0.58 -17.02
N SER A 409 8.87 -0.19 -16.36
CA SER A 409 10.09 0.31 -17.02
C SER A 409 10.94 -0.76 -17.73
N TYR A 410 10.67 -2.04 -17.49
CA TYR A 410 11.45 -3.19 -17.94
C TYR A 410 10.52 -4.29 -18.47
N ASP A 411 11.01 -5.09 -19.40
CA ASP A 411 10.26 -6.19 -20.03
C ASP A 411 9.95 -7.31 -19.01
N GLU A 412 10.87 -7.48 -18.06
CA GLU A 412 10.67 -8.23 -16.81
C GLU A 412 10.54 -7.23 -15.64
N PRO A 413 9.31 -6.91 -15.19
CA PRO A 413 9.09 -6.07 -14.02
C PRO A 413 9.79 -6.61 -12.77
N VAL A 414 10.14 -5.72 -11.84
CA VAL A 414 10.76 -6.08 -10.56
C VAL A 414 9.80 -5.74 -9.42
N GLN A 415 9.39 -6.74 -8.64
CA GLN A 415 8.54 -6.54 -7.47
C GLN A 415 9.41 -6.21 -6.25
N MET A 416 9.55 -4.92 -5.96
CA MET A 416 10.37 -4.42 -4.84
C MET A 416 9.71 -4.71 -3.49
N ALA A 417 10.48 -5.26 -2.55
CA ALA A 417 10.04 -5.55 -1.18
C ALA A 417 10.56 -4.53 -0.15
N ARG A 418 11.81 -4.06 -0.29
CA ARG A 418 12.42 -3.05 0.59
C ARG A 418 13.51 -2.25 -0.13
N ALA A 419 13.93 -1.12 0.44
CA ALA A 419 15.03 -0.32 -0.09
C ALA A 419 15.72 0.47 1.04
N GLU A 420 17.02 0.75 0.88
CA GLU A 420 17.85 1.47 1.85
C GLU A 420 18.95 2.26 1.14
N GLY A 421 19.08 3.56 1.43
CA GLY A 421 20.13 4.40 0.85
C GLY A 421 20.05 4.49 -0.68
N ALA A 422 21.03 3.91 -1.39
CA ALA A 422 21.06 3.83 -2.85
C ALA A 422 20.65 2.43 -3.40
N TRP A 423 20.17 1.52 -2.56
CA TRP A 423 19.89 0.13 -2.91
C TRP A 423 18.41 -0.22 -2.74
N MET A 424 17.90 -1.01 -3.67
CA MET A 424 16.56 -1.60 -3.64
C MET A 424 16.69 -3.13 -3.63
N TYR A 425 15.69 -3.83 -3.09
CA TYR A 425 15.68 -5.28 -2.99
C TYR A 425 14.31 -5.82 -3.40
N ASP A 426 14.27 -6.84 -4.24
CA ASP A 426 13.03 -7.52 -4.63
C ASP A 426 12.54 -8.53 -3.58
N VAL A 427 11.43 -9.20 -3.88
CA VAL A 427 10.82 -10.25 -3.02
C VAL A 427 11.69 -11.48 -2.84
N ASP A 428 12.63 -11.73 -3.76
CA ASP A 428 13.60 -12.84 -3.69
C ASP A 428 14.89 -12.40 -2.97
N GLY A 429 14.90 -11.18 -2.43
CA GLY A 429 16.02 -10.59 -1.69
C GLY A 429 17.17 -10.08 -2.55
N ARG A 430 17.05 -10.14 -3.89
CA ARG A 430 18.10 -9.73 -4.82
C ARG A 430 18.30 -8.21 -4.74
N ALA A 431 19.56 -7.80 -4.61
CA ALA A 431 19.93 -6.39 -4.56
C ALA A 431 19.99 -5.75 -5.96
N TYR A 432 19.48 -4.53 -6.05
CA TYR A 432 19.55 -3.64 -7.20
C TYR A 432 20.10 -2.28 -6.78
N LEU A 433 21.09 -1.77 -7.50
CA LEU A 433 21.61 -0.42 -7.33
C LEU A 433 20.70 0.58 -8.06
N ASP A 434 20.12 1.54 -7.32
CA ASP A 434 19.25 2.57 -7.88
C ASP A 434 20.07 3.71 -8.50
N VAL A 435 19.98 3.83 -9.82
CA VAL A 435 20.64 4.87 -10.60
C VAL A 435 19.61 5.68 -11.41
N TYR A 436 18.37 5.79 -10.89
CA TYR A 436 17.27 6.49 -11.57
C TYR A 436 16.46 7.46 -10.68
N ASN A 437 16.19 7.12 -9.41
CA ASN A 437 15.22 7.88 -8.61
C ASN A 437 15.83 9.11 -7.92
N ASN A 438 15.31 10.31 -8.22
CA ASN A 438 15.62 11.54 -7.45
C ASN A 438 14.62 11.85 -6.34
N VAL A 439 13.51 11.11 -6.25
CA VAL A 439 12.45 11.29 -5.26
C VAL A 439 12.89 10.92 -3.84
N PRO A 440 13.50 9.75 -3.57
CA PRO A 440 14.19 9.46 -2.30
C PRO A 440 15.58 10.12 -2.30
N ALA A 441 15.60 11.45 -2.39
CA ALA A 441 16.80 12.25 -2.63
C ALA A 441 17.95 11.97 -1.67
N VAL A 442 17.70 11.88 -0.36
CA VAL A 442 18.72 11.58 0.65
C VAL A 442 18.87 10.08 0.91
N GLY A 443 18.17 9.25 0.14
CA GLY A 443 18.24 7.79 0.18
C GLY A 443 16.91 7.13 0.56
N HIS A 444 16.71 5.90 0.11
CA HIS A 444 15.56 5.08 0.49
C HIS A 444 15.53 4.81 2.01
N ALA A 445 14.32 4.78 2.58
CA ALA A 445 14.03 4.52 4.00
C ALA A 445 14.81 5.40 5.01
N HIS A 446 15.29 6.58 4.62
CA HIS A 446 16.22 7.38 5.41
C HIS A 446 15.72 7.65 6.85
N PRO A 447 16.40 7.15 7.90
CA PRO A 447 15.80 7.03 9.23
C PRO A 447 15.44 8.38 9.86
N ARG A 448 16.24 9.43 9.61
CA ARG A 448 15.95 10.79 10.08
C ARG A 448 14.66 11.38 9.49
N VAL A 449 14.28 10.98 8.27
CA VAL A 449 13.05 11.47 7.60
C VAL A 449 11.85 10.65 8.06
N VAL A 450 11.99 9.32 8.16
CA VAL A 450 10.95 8.41 8.66
C VAL A 450 10.53 8.78 10.09
N GLU A 451 11.50 9.00 10.99
CA GLU A 451 11.22 9.39 12.37
C GLU A 451 10.64 10.81 12.48
N ALA A 452 11.06 11.76 11.63
CA ALA A 452 10.46 13.10 11.61
C ALA A 452 8.97 13.06 11.21
N ILE A 453 8.63 12.27 10.18
CA ILE A 453 7.25 12.01 9.75
C ILE A 453 6.44 11.34 10.86
N ALA A 454 6.95 10.23 11.41
CA ALA A 454 6.25 9.43 12.41
C ALA A 454 6.01 10.20 13.72
N ARG A 455 7.01 10.96 14.19
CA ARG A 455 6.90 11.81 15.37
C ARG A 455 5.87 12.91 15.18
N GLN A 456 5.87 13.61 14.06
CA GLN A 456 4.92 14.70 13.83
C GLN A 456 3.49 14.20 13.64
N ALA A 457 3.31 13.05 12.96
CA ALA A 457 1.99 12.43 12.77
C ALA A 457 1.31 12.03 14.09
N ARG A 458 2.08 11.74 15.14
CA ARG A 458 1.59 11.47 16.51
C ARG A 458 1.19 12.73 17.29
N VAL A 459 1.48 13.93 16.80
CA VAL A 459 1.26 15.21 17.50
C VAL A 459 0.16 16.03 16.84
N LEU A 460 0.33 16.37 15.55
CA LEU A 460 -0.63 17.19 14.80
C LEU A 460 -0.41 17.02 13.29
N ASN A 461 -1.49 16.85 12.55
CA ASN A 461 -1.49 16.98 11.09
C ASN A 461 -2.79 17.67 10.61
N THR A 462 -2.69 18.91 10.14
CA THR A 462 -3.81 19.75 9.71
C THR A 462 -3.36 20.87 8.74
N ASN A 463 -4.31 21.67 8.27
CA ASN A 463 -4.11 22.74 7.31
C ASN A 463 -3.62 24.06 7.95
N LEU A 464 -2.98 24.92 7.14
CA LEU A 464 -2.33 26.17 7.58
C LEU A 464 -3.23 27.29 8.15
N ARG A 465 -4.55 27.09 8.29
CA ARG A 465 -5.43 28.08 8.95
C ARG A 465 -5.26 28.13 10.48
N TYR A 466 -4.51 27.19 11.05
CA TYR A 466 -4.13 27.17 12.45
C TYR A 466 -2.63 27.42 12.58
N LEU A 467 -2.23 28.30 13.50
CA LEU A 467 -0.82 28.67 13.70
C LEU A 467 0.00 27.48 14.20
N HIS A 468 1.10 27.18 13.51
CA HIS A 468 2.10 26.19 13.90
C HIS A 468 3.47 26.64 13.39
N PRO A 469 4.53 26.68 14.23
CA PRO A 469 5.78 27.36 13.87
C PRO A 469 6.53 26.68 12.73
N SER A 470 6.54 25.35 12.67
CA SER A 470 7.37 24.59 11.72
C SER A 470 7.13 24.94 10.24
N ALA A 471 5.93 25.35 9.83
CA ALA A 471 5.70 25.77 8.43
C ALA A 471 6.32 27.15 8.12
N ILE A 472 6.38 28.03 9.12
CA ILE A 472 7.05 29.33 9.06
C ILE A 472 8.57 29.11 9.03
N GLU A 473 9.07 28.30 9.96
CA GLU A 473 10.49 27.89 10.04
C GLU A 473 10.97 27.23 8.73
N LEU A 474 10.12 26.44 8.04
CA LEU A 474 10.46 25.88 6.73
C LEU A 474 10.51 26.94 5.63
N ALA A 475 9.57 27.88 5.61
CA ALA A 475 9.59 28.99 4.66
C ALA A 475 10.86 29.84 4.83
N GLU A 476 11.18 30.22 6.07
CA GLU A 476 12.41 30.95 6.43
C GLU A 476 13.68 30.18 6.05
N ARG A 477 13.72 28.86 6.29
CA ARG A 477 14.85 28.00 5.89
C ARG A 477 15.00 27.86 4.37
N LEU A 478 13.91 27.96 3.61
CA LEU A 478 13.95 27.90 2.14
C LEU A 478 14.43 29.24 1.55
N THR A 479 13.83 30.36 1.95
CA THR A 479 14.23 31.69 1.46
C THR A 479 15.65 32.06 1.86
N ALA A 480 16.14 31.60 3.02
CA ALA A 480 17.54 31.73 3.43
C ALA A 480 18.55 30.93 2.55
N THR A 481 18.08 30.13 1.58
CA THR A 481 18.91 29.49 0.55
C THR A 481 18.73 30.10 -0.84
N CYS A 482 18.03 31.23 -0.95
CA CYS A 482 17.77 31.93 -2.21
C CYS A 482 18.32 33.37 -2.17
N PRO A 483 18.44 34.05 -3.33
CA PRO A 483 18.63 35.50 -3.39
C PRO A 483 17.63 36.27 -2.50
N PRO A 484 18.02 37.36 -1.81
CA PRO A 484 17.18 38.03 -0.81
C PRO A 484 15.84 38.64 -1.30
N SER A 485 15.63 38.71 -2.61
CA SER A 485 14.36 39.11 -3.24
C SER A 485 13.29 38.02 -3.20
N LEU A 486 13.69 36.75 -3.14
CA LEU A 486 12.83 35.57 -3.09
C LEU A 486 12.43 35.27 -1.64
N ASP A 487 11.62 36.16 -1.09
CA ASP A 487 11.29 36.24 0.34
C ASP A 487 9.94 35.60 0.74
N THR A 488 9.19 35.08 -0.23
CA THR A 488 7.80 34.65 -0.03
C THR A 488 7.59 33.22 -0.56
N VAL A 489 6.92 32.37 0.25
CA VAL A 489 6.73 30.93 -0.04
C VAL A 489 5.26 30.54 -0.01
N PHE A 490 4.82 29.79 -1.02
CA PHE A 490 3.53 29.10 -1.06
C PHE A 490 3.75 27.58 -1.06
N PHE A 491 3.13 26.85 -0.14
CA PHE A 491 3.23 25.38 -0.09
C PHE A 491 2.11 24.66 -0.83
N VAL A 492 2.47 23.59 -1.52
CA VAL A 492 1.59 22.67 -2.28
C VAL A 492 2.10 21.23 -2.10
N ASN A 493 1.55 20.25 -2.84
CA ASN A 493 1.78 18.82 -2.61
C ASN A 493 2.45 18.10 -3.79
N SER A 494 2.52 18.71 -4.98
CA SER A 494 3.31 18.22 -6.10
C SER A 494 3.98 19.33 -6.93
N GLY A 495 5.02 18.97 -7.70
CA GLY A 495 5.64 19.89 -8.66
C GLY A 495 4.69 20.38 -9.76
N SER A 496 3.66 19.59 -10.12
CA SER A 496 2.62 20.05 -11.04
C SER A 496 1.81 21.20 -10.44
N GLU A 497 1.45 21.11 -9.16
CA GLU A 497 0.74 22.19 -8.45
C GLU A 497 1.63 23.42 -8.23
N ALA A 498 2.94 23.22 -8.03
CA ALA A 498 3.90 24.32 -7.90
C ALA A 498 4.01 25.10 -9.22
N ASN A 499 4.14 24.39 -10.34
CA ASN A 499 4.16 25.04 -11.67
C ASN A 499 2.77 25.62 -12.03
N ASP A 500 1.65 24.99 -11.68
CA ASP A 500 0.29 25.55 -11.86
C ASP A 500 0.13 26.87 -11.10
N LEU A 501 0.64 26.94 -9.86
CA LEU A 501 0.62 28.16 -9.06
C LEU A 501 1.58 29.21 -9.62
N ALA A 502 2.78 28.82 -10.09
CA ALA A 502 3.72 29.74 -10.72
C ALA A 502 3.13 30.38 -11.99
N TRP A 503 2.43 29.60 -12.83
CA TRP A 503 1.70 30.11 -14.00
C TRP A 503 0.60 31.09 -13.62
N ARG A 504 -0.17 30.80 -12.56
CA ARG A 504 -1.19 31.72 -12.03
C ARG A 504 -0.60 33.01 -11.48
N LEU A 505 0.50 32.93 -10.72
CA LEU A 505 1.23 34.09 -10.21
C LEU A 505 1.75 34.95 -11.37
N ALA A 506 2.40 34.34 -12.36
CA ALA A 506 2.98 35.06 -13.50
C ALA A 506 1.92 35.72 -14.41
N THR A 507 0.83 35.02 -14.73
CA THR A 507 -0.27 35.58 -15.54
C THR A 507 -1.01 36.71 -14.81
N THR A 508 -1.26 36.59 -13.50
CA THR A 508 -1.86 37.68 -12.70
C THR A 508 -0.91 38.86 -12.47
N PHE A 509 0.41 38.64 -12.41
CA PHE A 509 1.39 39.72 -12.22
C PHE A 509 1.63 40.52 -13.51
N THR A 510 1.81 39.84 -14.64
CA THR A 510 2.12 40.46 -15.94
C THR A 510 0.89 40.95 -16.69
N GLY A 511 -0.27 40.34 -16.46
CA GLY A 511 -1.46 40.49 -17.31
C GLY A 511 -1.36 39.78 -18.67
N ASN A 512 -0.24 39.10 -18.92
CA ASN A 512 0.05 38.39 -20.18
C ASN A 512 -0.49 36.95 -20.13
N THR A 513 -0.45 36.25 -21.29
CA THR A 513 -1.04 34.91 -21.46
C THR A 513 -0.14 33.91 -22.18
N GLY A 514 1.06 34.32 -22.62
CA GLY A 514 2.00 33.46 -23.34
C GLY A 514 2.94 32.65 -22.44
N GLY A 515 3.39 31.51 -22.92
CA GLY A 515 4.35 30.64 -22.22
C GLY A 515 5.50 30.18 -23.10
N LEU A 516 6.69 29.98 -22.53
CA LEU A 516 7.83 29.35 -23.21
C LEU A 516 8.43 28.21 -22.37
N CYS A 517 8.80 27.10 -23.04
CA CYS A 517 9.61 25.99 -22.46
C CYS A 517 10.50 25.33 -23.54
N THR A 518 11.39 24.41 -23.16
CA THR A 518 12.20 23.64 -24.12
C THR A 518 11.35 22.66 -24.95
N THR A 519 11.83 22.28 -26.14
CA THR A 519 11.06 21.45 -27.09
C THR A 519 10.64 20.08 -26.56
N ARG A 520 11.36 19.52 -25.57
CA ARG A 520 11.06 18.23 -24.91
C ARG A 520 10.93 18.38 -23.37
N ALA A 521 10.52 19.55 -22.90
CA ALA A 521 10.26 19.81 -21.48
C ALA A 521 9.23 18.85 -20.83
N TYR A 522 9.32 18.71 -19.51
CA TYR A 522 8.29 18.14 -18.64
C TYR A 522 8.21 18.93 -17.33
N HIS A 523 7.09 19.63 -17.13
CA HIS A 523 6.84 20.48 -15.96
C HIS A 523 5.62 20.05 -15.12
N GLY A 524 4.77 19.16 -15.61
CA GLY A 524 3.61 18.64 -14.86
C GLY A 524 2.48 18.08 -15.71
N ILE A 525 1.40 17.65 -15.05
CA ILE A 525 0.26 16.91 -15.65
C ILE A 525 -1.10 17.61 -15.49
N SER A 526 -1.15 18.72 -14.74
CA SER A 526 -2.33 19.56 -14.53
C SER A 526 -2.74 20.30 -15.82
N TYR A 527 -4.00 20.71 -15.94
CA TYR A 527 -4.53 21.27 -17.19
C TYR A 527 -3.76 22.51 -17.70
N ALA A 528 -3.26 23.37 -16.80
CA ALA A 528 -2.53 24.57 -17.19
C ALA A 528 -1.05 24.30 -17.55
N ILE A 529 -0.43 23.28 -16.94
CA ILE A 529 0.99 22.96 -17.10
C ILE A 529 1.28 21.78 -18.04
N ALA A 530 0.32 20.91 -18.33
CA ALA A 530 0.48 19.87 -19.35
C ALA A 530 0.95 20.41 -20.72
N PRO A 531 0.53 21.61 -21.20
CA PRO A 531 1.14 22.27 -22.36
C PRO A 531 2.66 22.47 -22.26
N PHE A 532 3.15 22.84 -21.07
CA PHE A 532 4.59 22.96 -20.76
C PHE A 532 5.28 21.59 -20.57
N SER A 533 4.57 20.48 -20.80
CA SER A 533 5.13 19.11 -20.86
C SER A 533 5.04 18.50 -22.28
N PRO A 534 5.64 19.13 -23.32
CA PRO A 534 5.65 18.61 -24.69
C PRO A 534 6.33 17.24 -24.85
N GLU A 535 7.02 16.73 -23.83
CA GLU A 535 7.39 15.31 -23.71
C GLU A 535 6.17 14.36 -23.87
N THR A 536 5.01 14.73 -23.32
CA THR A 536 3.82 13.88 -23.17
C THR A 536 2.67 14.20 -24.13
N LEU A 537 2.79 15.26 -24.94
CA LEU A 537 1.75 15.72 -25.86
C LEU A 537 2.20 15.61 -27.32
N ARG A 538 1.28 15.29 -28.23
CA ARG A 538 1.55 15.42 -29.67
C ARG A 538 1.56 16.91 -30.07
N PRO A 539 2.30 17.31 -31.12
CA PRO A 539 2.43 18.72 -31.52
C PRO A 539 1.09 19.42 -31.76
N GLU A 540 0.08 18.71 -32.26
CA GLU A 540 -1.25 19.26 -32.58
C GLU A 540 -2.11 19.52 -31.33
N GLN A 541 -1.66 19.09 -30.15
CA GLN A 541 -2.31 19.32 -28.86
C GLN A 541 -1.77 20.56 -28.13
N LEU A 542 -0.69 21.17 -28.63
CA LEU A 542 -0.07 22.33 -28.01
C LEU A 542 -0.88 23.61 -28.33
N PRO A 543 -1.18 24.45 -27.32
CA PRO A 543 -2.02 25.64 -27.52
C PRO A 543 -1.23 26.76 -28.20
N SER A 544 -1.93 27.62 -28.93
CA SER A 544 -1.33 28.75 -29.66
C SER A 544 -0.66 29.81 -28.77
N TRP A 545 -0.95 29.84 -27.47
CA TRP A 545 -0.28 30.71 -26.51
C TRP A 545 1.06 30.16 -26.00
N LEU A 546 1.43 28.93 -26.33
CA LEU A 546 2.73 28.36 -26.00
C LEU A 546 3.70 28.52 -27.18
N GLU A 547 4.96 28.81 -26.89
CA GLU A 547 6.11 28.65 -27.79
C GLU A 547 7.17 27.74 -27.18
N ARG A 548 8.07 27.23 -28.02
CA ARG A 548 9.18 26.38 -27.58
C ARG A 548 10.47 26.74 -28.30
N TRP A 549 11.59 26.64 -27.59
CA TRP A 549 12.93 26.75 -28.16
C TRP A 549 13.67 25.42 -28.03
N THR A 550 14.55 25.11 -28.97
CA THR A 550 15.38 23.90 -28.88
C THR A 550 16.65 24.20 -28.08
N PRO A 551 16.97 23.43 -27.02
CA PRO A 551 18.22 23.62 -26.29
C PRO A 551 19.46 23.24 -27.12
N THR A 552 20.61 23.45 -26.51
CA THR A 552 21.95 22.98 -26.95
C THR A 552 21.98 21.47 -27.24
N ASP A 553 22.65 21.05 -28.31
CA ASP A 553 23.18 19.68 -28.47
C ASP A 553 24.65 19.79 -28.92
N THR A 554 25.55 19.89 -27.95
CA THR A 554 27.00 20.00 -28.19
C THR A 554 27.58 18.75 -28.85
N TYR A 555 26.99 17.57 -28.65
CA TYR A 555 27.44 16.33 -29.28
C TYR A 555 27.21 16.35 -30.80
N ARG A 556 26.10 16.95 -31.26
CA ARG A 556 25.79 17.17 -32.69
C ARG A 556 26.24 18.54 -33.21
N GLY A 557 27.05 19.29 -32.45
CA GLY A 557 27.61 20.58 -32.86
C GLY A 557 26.62 21.75 -32.83
N ARG A 558 25.43 21.56 -32.24
CA ARG A 558 24.45 22.61 -31.95
C ARG A 558 24.86 23.36 -30.68
N PHE A 559 25.91 24.15 -30.79
CA PHE A 559 26.26 25.16 -29.78
C PHE A 559 25.14 26.21 -29.74
N GLY A 560 24.44 26.30 -28.61
CA GLY A 560 23.27 27.15 -28.46
C GLY A 560 23.65 28.63 -28.37
N ASP A 561 22.87 29.46 -29.06
CA ASP A 561 22.94 30.92 -29.02
C ASP A 561 21.57 31.52 -28.66
N GLU A 562 21.46 32.85 -28.72
CA GLU A 562 20.22 33.55 -28.39
C GLU A 562 19.11 33.38 -29.46
N SER A 563 19.41 32.83 -30.64
CA SER A 563 18.51 32.89 -31.82
C SER A 563 17.23 32.06 -31.68
N GLU A 564 17.31 30.81 -31.22
CA GLU A 564 16.13 29.94 -31.04
C GLU A 564 15.14 30.51 -30.01
N PHE A 565 15.65 31.21 -28.99
CA PHE A 565 14.84 31.87 -27.97
C PHE A 565 14.25 33.19 -28.49
N ALA A 566 15.03 33.97 -29.24
CA ALA A 566 14.56 35.16 -29.94
C ALA A 566 13.44 34.82 -30.93
N ASP A 567 13.61 33.76 -31.73
CA ASP A 567 12.62 33.29 -32.69
C ASP A 567 11.37 32.72 -31.98
N ALA A 568 11.51 32.07 -30.83
CA ALA A 568 10.36 31.66 -30.02
C ALA A 568 9.56 32.87 -29.51
N LEU A 569 10.21 33.89 -28.95
CA LEU A 569 9.56 35.15 -28.57
C LEU A 569 8.94 35.87 -29.77
N ALA A 570 9.62 35.91 -30.92
CA ALA A 570 9.12 36.54 -32.14
C ALA A 570 7.89 35.82 -32.72
N ARG A 571 7.85 34.48 -32.70
CA ARG A 571 6.66 33.69 -33.10
C ARG A 571 5.48 33.91 -32.16
N LEU A 572 5.72 34.09 -30.87
CA LEU A 572 4.70 34.39 -29.86
C LEU A 572 4.10 35.79 -30.09
N ALA A 573 4.97 36.81 -30.18
CA ALA A 573 4.60 38.19 -30.47
C ALA A 573 3.91 38.34 -31.83
N GLY A 574 4.33 37.57 -32.84
CA GLY A 574 3.69 37.51 -34.17
C GLY A 574 2.26 36.97 -34.16
N ARG A 575 1.81 36.34 -33.06
CA ARG A 575 0.40 35.96 -32.83
C ARG A 575 -0.36 36.96 -31.95
N GLY A 576 0.24 38.08 -31.58
CA GLY A 576 -0.33 39.06 -30.65
C GLY A 576 -0.33 38.58 -29.19
N VAL A 577 0.50 37.59 -28.84
CA VAL A 577 0.62 37.05 -27.49
C VAL A 577 1.92 37.55 -26.87
N ALA A 578 1.84 38.17 -25.69
CA ALA A 578 3.01 38.51 -24.88
C ALA A 578 3.28 37.40 -23.84
N PRO A 579 4.54 37.15 -23.43
CA PRO A 579 4.86 36.12 -22.45
C PRO A 579 4.46 36.53 -21.03
N ALA A 580 3.79 35.63 -20.32
CA ALA A 580 3.66 35.70 -18.86
C ALA A 580 4.87 35.05 -18.18
N MET A 581 5.33 33.90 -18.68
CA MET A 581 6.56 33.27 -18.19
C MET A 581 7.35 32.47 -19.24
N ALA A 582 8.65 32.37 -19.03
CA ALA A 582 9.49 31.28 -19.53
C ALA A 582 9.92 30.38 -18.37
N ILE A 583 9.92 29.06 -18.57
CA ILE A 583 10.26 28.07 -17.54
C ILE A 583 11.38 27.13 -18.04
N LEU A 584 12.32 26.78 -17.15
CA LEU A 584 13.46 25.93 -17.46
C LEU A 584 13.80 24.98 -16.28
N ASP A 585 14.01 23.69 -16.60
CA ASP A 585 14.78 22.76 -15.78
C ASP A 585 16.28 22.97 -16.04
N GLY A 586 17.01 23.44 -15.03
CA GLY A 586 18.45 23.78 -15.15
C GLY A 586 19.40 22.59 -15.34
N VAL A 587 18.89 21.35 -15.38
CA VAL A 587 19.66 20.16 -15.81
C VAL A 587 19.06 19.45 -17.05
N LEU A 588 18.07 20.05 -17.73
CA LEU A 588 17.48 19.56 -18.99
C LEU A 588 17.13 18.06 -18.97
N GLN A 589 16.50 17.60 -17.89
CA GLN A 589 16.41 16.19 -17.51
C GLN A 589 15.49 15.34 -18.41
N SER A 590 14.68 15.98 -19.25
CA SER A 590 13.83 15.34 -20.28
C SER A 590 14.35 15.57 -21.71
N ASP A 591 14.92 16.75 -22.01
CA ASP A 591 15.50 17.03 -23.32
C ASP A 591 16.73 16.18 -23.65
N GLY A 592 17.55 15.82 -22.65
CA GLY A 592 18.70 14.92 -22.85
C GLY A 592 19.90 15.12 -21.93
N VAL A 593 19.75 15.86 -20.82
CA VAL A 593 20.84 16.27 -19.90
C VAL A 593 21.98 16.98 -20.64
N PHE A 594 21.61 17.90 -21.54
CA PHE A 594 22.56 18.75 -22.24
C PHE A 594 23.14 19.84 -21.32
N ASP A 595 24.38 20.25 -21.60
CA ASP A 595 25.05 21.30 -20.82
C ASP A 595 24.69 22.70 -21.32
N LEU A 596 24.52 23.64 -20.38
CA LEU A 596 24.09 25.02 -20.64
C LEU A 596 25.15 25.99 -20.10
N SER A 597 25.59 26.93 -20.94
CA SER A 597 26.52 27.96 -20.50
C SER A 597 25.78 29.05 -19.68
N PRO A 598 26.39 29.57 -18.59
CA PRO A 598 25.78 30.65 -17.79
C PRO A 598 25.34 31.85 -18.62
N SER A 599 26.17 32.28 -19.58
CA SER A 599 25.86 33.42 -20.47
C SER A 599 24.63 33.21 -21.34
N LEU A 600 24.34 31.97 -21.76
CA LEU A 600 23.17 31.65 -22.59
C LEU A 600 21.89 31.71 -21.76
N VAL A 601 21.90 31.17 -20.54
CA VAL A 601 20.75 31.23 -19.63
C VAL A 601 20.51 32.66 -19.14
N GLN A 602 21.57 33.41 -18.81
CA GLN A 602 21.50 34.85 -18.51
C GLN A 602 20.87 35.66 -19.65
N ALA A 603 21.15 35.29 -20.91
CA ALA A 603 20.52 35.92 -22.07
C ALA A 603 19.01 35.60 -22.15
N TRP A 604 18.61 34.34 -22.01
CA TRP A 604 17.19 33.96 -22.01
C TRP A 604 16.39 34.63 -20.90
N VAL A 605 16.96 34.78 -19.69
CA VAL A 605 16.38 35.57 -18.59
C VAL A 605 16.17 37.02 -19.01
N ARG A 606 17.24 37.70 -19.48
CA ARG A 606 17.20 39.09 -19.95
C ARG A 606 16.12 39.30 -21.02
N MET A 607 16.09 38.44 -22.04
CA MET A 607 15.13 38.52 -23.15
C MET A 607 13.69 38.26 -22.70
N THR A 608 13.49 37.43 -21.67
CA THR A 608 12.17 37.21 -21.05
C THR A 608 11.67 38.48 -20.35
N HIS A 609 12.55 39.13 -19.56
CA HIS A 609 12.24 40.39 -18.89
C HIS A 609 12.02 41.55 -19.88
N GLU A 610 12.84 41.65 -20.92
CA GLU A 610 12.68 42.63 -22.02
C GLU A 610 11.36 42.45 -22.79
N ALA A 611 10.86 41.21 -22.88
CA ALA A 611 9.54 40.90 -23.44
C ALA A 611 8.37 41.03 -22.44
N GLY A 612 8.63 41.42 -21.19
CA GLY A 612 7.61 41.62 -20.16
C GLY A 612 7.08 40.35 -19.49
N GLY A 613 7.78 39.22 -19.62
CA GLY A 613 7.50 37.97 -18.91
C GLY A 613 8.38 37.79 -17.67
N LEU A 614 8.04 36.78 -16.85
CA LEU A 614 8.83 36.34 -15.69
C LEU A 614 9.64 35.08 -16.00
N TRP A 615 10.77 34.89 -15.32
CA TRP A 615 11.59 33.68 -15.42
C TRP A 615 11.34 32.71 -14.25
N VAL A 616 11.06 31.44 -14.58
CA VAL A 616 10.79 30.37 -13.62
C VAL A 616 11.88 29.30 -13.66
N ALA A 617 12.54 29.08 -12.52
CA ALA A 617 13.45 27.96 -12.33
C ALA A 617 12.68 26.73 -11.81
N ASP A 618 12.58 25.68 -12.63
CA ASP A 618 12.05 24.38 -12.20
C ASP A 618 13.17 23.59 -11.52
N GLU A 619 13.19 23.65 -10.19
CA GLU A 619 14.16 22.96 -9.33
C GLU A 619 13.65 21.57 -8.89
N VAL A 620 12.56 21.06 -9.50
CA VAL A 620 11.99 19.73 -9.22
C VAL A 620 12.89 18.61 -9.76
N GLN A 621 13.77 18.91 -10.72
CA GLN A 621 14.81 18.00 -11.21
C GLN A 621 16.21 18.38 -10.70
N GLY A 622 16.61 19.65 -10.91
CA GLY A 622 17.96 20.16 -10.66
C GLY A 622 18.28 20.64 -9.24
N GLY A 623 17.28 20.77 -8.38
CA GLY A 623 17.45 21.35 -7.04
C GLY A 623 17.85 20.36 -5.96
N HIS A 624 17.80 20.83 -4.70
CA HIS A 624 18.17 20.06 -3.51
C HIS A 624 19.57 19.44 -3.59
N GLY A 625 20.52 20.14 -4.23
CA GLY A 625 21.90 19.69 -4.38
C GLY A 625 22.17 18.66 -5.48
N ARG A 626 21.25 18.43 -6.44
CA ARG A 626 21.43 17.47 -7.55
C ARG A 626 22.68 17.75 -8.41
N THR A 627 23.01 19.01 -8.60
CA THR A 627 24.21 19.47 -9.33
C THR A 627 25.49 19.35 -8.49
N GLY A 628 25.37 19.32 -7.16
CA GLY A 628 26.45 19.17 -6.19
C GLY A 628 27.20 20.45 -5.83
N GLU A 629 27.33 21.40 -6.76
CA GLU A 629 28.06 22.66 -6.53
C GLU A 629 27.28 23.69 -5.70
N ALA A 630 25.95 23.62 -5.75
CA ALA A 630 25.02 24.59 -5.18
C ALA A 630 23.74 23.89 -4.67
N MET A 631 22.86 24.61 -3.96
CA MET A 631 21.59 24.03 -3.48
C MET A 631 20.58 23.94 -4.63
N TRP A 632 20.57 24.95 -5.49
CA TRP A 632 19.67 25.10 -6.65
C TRP A 632 20.48 25.14 -7.95
N SER A 633 19.91 24.62 -9.03
CA SER A 633 20.56 24.59 -10.33
C SER A 633 20.74 25.98 -10.95
N PHE A 634 19.84 26.93 -10.65
CA PHE A 634 19.92 28.32 -11.16
C PHE A 634 21.17 29.07 -10.68
N GLU A 635 21.69 28.75 -9.49
CA GLU A 635 22.89 29.38 -8.92
C GLU A 635 24.11 29.24 -9.84
N ARG A 636 24.25 28.09 -10.54
CA ARG A 636 25.32 27.82 -11.50
C ARG A 636 25.36 28.81 -12.66
N PHE A 637 24.20 29.33 -13.04
CA PHE A 637 24.08 30.28 -14.14
C PHE A 637 24.24 31.73 -13.68
N GLY A 638 24.36 31.98 -12.37
CA GLY A 638 24.45 33.33 -11.81
C GLY A 638 23.21 34.18 -12.10
N ILE A 639 22.03 33.56 -12.15
CA ILE A 639 20.75 34.23 -12.39
C ILE A 639 19.94 34.38 -11.10
N GLU A 640 19.07 35.38 -11.07
CA GLU A 640 18.03 35.55 -10.05
C GLU A 640 16.67 35.34 -10.72
N PRO A 641 15.98 34.21 -10.48
CA PRO A 641 14.67 33.93 -11.07
C PRO A 641 13.55 34.71 -10.34
N ASP A 642 12.43 34.96 -11.01
CA ASP A 642 11.24 35.58 -10.40
C ASP A 642 10.44 34.59 -9.55
N LEU A 643 10.44 33.31 -9.97
CA LEU A 643 9.83 32.19 -9.24
C LEU A 643 10.74 30.95 -9.28
N VAL A 644 10.75 30.18 -8.20
CA VAL A 644 11.41 28.88 -8.07
C VAL A 644 10.36 27.84 -7.68
N THR A 645 10.28 26.72 -8.40
CA THR A 645 9.30 25.65 -8.10
C THR A 645 9.97 24.38 -7.60
N LEU A 646 9.45 23.86 -6.48
CA LEU A 646 9.99 22.74 -5.72
C LEU A 646 9.02 21.55 -5.71
N GLY A 647 9.55 20.34 -5.57
CA GLY A 647 8.80 19.09 -5.50
C GLY A 647 9.73 17.90 -5.32
N LYS A 648 9.41 16.74 -5.93
CA LYS A 648 10.18 15.48 -6.00
C LYS A 648 11.18 15.24 -4.82
N PRO A 649 12.44 15.72 -4.82
CA PRO A 649 13.38 15.49 -3.73
C PRO A 649 12.95 16.05 -2.36
N MET A 650 12.13 17.10 -2.32
CA MET A 650 11.86 17.93 -1.13
C MET A 650 11.35 17.15 0.09
N GLY A 651 10.56 16.08 -0.12
CA GLY A 651 10.02 15.24 0.95
C GLY A 651 10.64 13.85 1.08
N ASN A 652 11.72 13.56 0.35
CA ASN A 652 12.31 12.21 0.22
C ASN A 652 11.29 11.11 -0.20
N GLY A 653 10.26 11.48 -0.97
CA GLY A 653 9.11 10.62 -1.30
C GLY A 653 7.78 11.02 -0.66
N HIS A 654 7.79 11.84 0.40
CA HIS A 654 6.56 12.39 0.97
C HIS A 654 5.98 13.52 0.08
N PRO A 655 4.65 13.63 -0.14
CA PRO A 655 4.02 14.67 -0.97
C PRO A 655 4.17 16.10 -0.41
N VAL A 656 5.24 16.78 -0.80
CA VAL A 656 5.52 18.18 -0.46
C VAL A 656 6.16 18.91 -1.64
N ALA A 657 5.75 20.15 -1.83
CA ALA A 657 6.19 21.02 -2.92
C ALA A 657 6.00 22.49 -2.50
N ALA A 658 6.63 23.42 -3.21
CA ALA A 658 6.52 24.84 -2.93
C ALA A 658 6.76 25.71 -4.17
N VAL A 659 6.27 26.94 -4.12
CA VAL A 659 6.72 28.04 -4.98
C VAL A 659 7.39 29.07 -4.08
N ILE A 660 8.64 29.41 -4.36
CA ILE A 660 9.33 30.56 -3.77
C ILE A 660 9.27 31.69 -4.81
N THR A 661 8.90 32.90 -4.39
CA THR A 661 8.79 34.07 -5.27
C THR A 661 9.01 35.36 -4.47
N ARG A 662 8.99 36.50 -5.17
CA ARG A 662 9.07 37.83 -4.57
C ARG A 662 7.74 38.27 -3.97
N ARG A 663 7.81 39.11 -2.94
CA ARG A 663 6.66 39.76 -2.28
C ARG A 663 5.72 40.50 -3.22
N ASP A 664 6.22 41.24 -4.22
CA ASP A 664 5.39 42.02 -5.14
C ASP A 664 4.50 41.14 -6.03
N ILE A 665 5.02 39.99 -6.47
CA ILE A 665 4.27 38.98 -7.22
C ILE A 665 3.17 38.38 -6.34
N ALA A 666 3.48 38.03 -5.09
CA ALA A 666 2.54 37.50 -4.12
C ALA A 666 1.43 38.50 -3.72
N GLU A 667 1.79 39.77 -3.48
CA GLU A 667 0.85 40.84 -3.11
C GLU A 667 -0.07 41.22 -4.28
N ARG A 668 0.43 41.26 -5.51
CA ARG A 668 -0.40 41.46 -6.71
C ARG A 668 -1.41 40.34 -6.91
N PHE A 669 -1.03 39.09 -6.64
CA PHE A 669 -1.95 37.94 -6.70
C PHE A 669 -2.98 37.97 -5.57
N ALA A 670 -2.57 38.34 -4.35
CA ALA A 670 -3.46 38.49 -3.19
C ALA A 670 -4.49 39.63 -3.34
N ALA A 671 -4.24 40.61 -4.22
CA ALA A 671 -5.20 41.67 -4.54
C ALA A 671 -6.43 41.17 -5.34
N ASP A 672 -6.25 40.11 -6.14
CA ASP A 672 -7.32 39.55 -6.99
C ASP A 672 -7.92 38.25 -6.42
N THR A 673 -7.20 37.50 -5.57
CA THR A 673 -7.63 36.18 -5.10
C THR A 673 -7.06 35.77 -3.75
N VAL A 674 -7.62 34.70 -3.15
CA VAL A 674 -7.08 34.07 -1.93
C VAL A 674 -6.62 32.66 -2.29
N PHE A 675 -5.35 32.34 -2.03
CA PHE A 675 -4.81 31.00 -2.22
C PHE A 675 -4.98 30.14 -0.96
N PHE A 676 -5.39 28.88 -1.13
CA PHE A 676 -5.42 27.87 -0.08
C PHE A 676 -5.26 26.48 -0.70
N SER A 677 -4.29 25.70 -0.21
CA SER A 677 -4.25 24.24 -0.38
C SER A 677 -4.55 23.57 0.96
N THR A 678 -5.43 22.57 0.96
CA THR A 678 -5.83 21.85 2.18
C THR A 678 -4.66 21.10 2.82
N PHE A 679 -3.73 20.58 2.02
CA PHE A 679 -2.56 19.83 2.48
C PHE A 679 -1.24 20.56 2.25
N GLY A 680 -1.23 21.71 1.55
CA GLY A 680 -0.03 22.53 1.37
C GLY A 680 0.47 23.02 2.72
N GLY A 681 1.70 22.64 3.08
CA GLY A 681 2.33 23.05 4.35
C GLY A 681 1.76 22.38 5.60
N ASN A 682 1.05 21.24 5.47
CA ASN A 682 0.69 20.43 6.64
C ASN A 682 1.94 20.00 7.42
N GLN A 683 1.81 19.82 8.74
CA GLN A 683 2.98 19.68 9.62
C GLN A 683 3.81 18.43 9.29
N VAL A 684 3.20 17.33 8.85
CA VAL A 684 3.93 16.08 8.55
C VAL A 684 4.77 16.22 7.27
N SER A 685 4.21 16.82 6.22
CA SER A 685 4.96 17.14 5.00
C SER A 685 6.09 18.15 5.25
N VAL A 686 5.86 19.12 6.14
CA VAL A 686 6.85 20.10 6.57
C VAL A 686 7.97 19.43 7.38
N ALA A 687 7.65 18.50 8.29
CA ALA A 687 8.64 17.74 9.05
C ALA A 687 9.53 16.86 8.16
N ALA A 688 8.97 16.28 7.09
CA ALA A 688 9.76 15.57 6.07
C ALA A 688 10.76 16.50 5.37
N ALA A 689 10.32 17.69 4.95
CA ALA A 689 11.17 18.66 4.27
C ALA A 689 12.28 19.23 5.17
N HIS A 690 12.00 19.53 6.44
CA HIS A 690 13.05 19.87 7.41
C HIS A 690 14.11 18.79 7.51
N ALA A 691 13.69 17.52 7.65
CA ALA A 691 14.63 16.41 7.76
C ALA A 691 15.49 16.23 6.50
N VAL A 692 14.95 16.47 5.30
CA VAL A 692 15.75 16.51 4.05
C VAL A 692 16.78 17.62 4.08
N LEU A 693 16.39 18.86 4.41
CA LEU A 693 17.31 20.00 4.49
C LEU A 693 18.40 19.80 5.57
N ASP A 694 18.06 19.19 6.69
CA ASP A 694 19.02 18.85 7.75
C ASP A 694 20.00 17.75 7.30
N VAL A 695 19.55 16.71 6.60
CA VAL A 695 20.43 15.65 6.07
C VAL A 695 21.37 16.19 4.99
N LEU A 696 20.88 17.00 4.04
CA LEU A 696 21.71 17.62 3.00
C LEU A 696 22.89 18.41 3.59
N ARG A 697 22.65 19.15 4.68
CA ARG A 697 23.65 19.88 5.45
C ARG A 697 24.58 18.95 6.24
N ASP A 698 24.02 18.16 7.15
CA ASP A 698 24.77 17.44 8.18
C ASP A 698 25.65 16.33 7.60
N GLU A 699 25.18 15.64 6.57
CA GLU A 699 25.92 14.57 5.88
C GLU A 699 26.78 15.10 4.72
N ARG A 700 26.85 16.43 4.56
CA ARG A 700 27.67 17.14 3.56
C ARG A 700 27.45 16.59 2.14
N VAL A 701 26.19 16.48 1.76
CA VAL A 701 25.76 15.74 0.56
C VAL A 701 26.29 16.39 -0.72
N LEU A 702 26.31 17.72 -0.82
CA LEU A 702 26.72 18.47 -2.00
C LEU A 702 28.15 18.09 -2.50
N PRO A 703 29.21 18.16 -1.67
CA PRO A 703 30.54 17.63 -2.02
C PRO A 703 30.55 16.17 -2.50
N ARG A 704 29.77 15.27 -1.87
CA ARG A 704 29.65 13.86 -2.27
C ARG A 704 29.03 13.72 -3.66
N VAL A 705 28.07 14.57 -4.01
CA VAL A 705 27.43 14.60 -5.35
C VAL A 705 28.44 15.02 -6.44
N VAL A 706 29.31 15.99 -6.15
CA VAL A 706 30.38 16.40 -7.08
C VAL A 706 31.39 15.27 -7.30
N GLU A 707 31.90 14.69 -6.21
CA GLU A 707 32.89 13.60 -6.24
C GLU A 707 32.34 12.36 -6.97
N ALA A 708 31.19 11.85 -6.53
CA ALA A 708 30.57 10.65 -7.10
C ALA A 708 30.14 10.87 -8.56
N GLY A 709 29.66 12.07 -8.90
CA GLY A 709 29.31 12.44 -10.27
C GLY A 709 30.51 12.46 -11.22
N ALA A 710 31.63 13.04 -10.79
CA ALA A 710 32.87 13.05 -11.56
C ALA A 710 33.44 11.63 -11.74
N ALA A 711 33.49 10.84 -10.65
CA ALA A 711 33.94 9.46 -10.68
C ALA A 711 33.07 8.58 -11.59
N LEU A 712 31.75 8.75 -11.54
CA LEU A 712 30.78 8.04 -12.38
C LEU A 712 31.02 8.32 -13.87
N ARG A 713 31.11 9.58 -14.29
CA ARG A 713 31.37 9.95 -15.69
C ARG A 713 32.76 9.49 -16.17
N ALA A 714 33.76 9.45 -15.28
CA ALA A 714 35.08 8.92 -15.61
C ALA A 714 35.04 7.40 -15.84
N ALA A 715 34.48 6.63 -14.89
CA ALA A 715 34.41 5.18 -14.96
C ALA A 715 33.57 4.68 -16.15
N VAL A 716 32.50 5.38 -16.53
CA VAL A 716 31.75 5.06 -17.75
C VAL A 716 32.65 5.19 -19.00
N ARG A 717 33.31 6.34 -19.18
CA ARG A 717 34.19 6.58 -20.35
C ARG A 717 35.37 5.59 -20.43
N GLU A 718 35.80 5.07 -19.29
CA GLU A 718 36.80 4.00 -19.19
C GLU A 718 36.24 2.65 -19.67
N VAL A 719 35.12 2.17 -19.11
CA VAL A 719 34.57 0.85 -19.47
C VAL A 719 33.86 0.79 -20.82
N THR A 720 33.54 1.94 -21.43
CA THR A 720 32.92 2.05 -22.76
C THR A 720 33.83 2.68 -23.82
N ALA A 721 35.16 2.66 -23.62
CA ALA A 721 36.11 3.33 -24.52
C ALA A 721 36.03 2.77 -25.96
N ASP A 722 36.03 1.44 -26.09
CA ASP A 722 36.05 0.74 -27.38
C ASP A 722 34.66 0.50 -28.00
N ASP A 723 33.57 0.75 -27.24
CA ASP A 723 32.20 0.54 -27.69
C ASP A 723 31.69 1.73 -28.53
N GLU A 724 31.81 1.62 -29.85
CA GLU A 724 31.35 2.63 -30.82
C GLU A 724 29.85 2.98 -30.73
N CYS A 725 29.03 2.14 -30.09
CA CYS A 725 27.63 2.47 -29.82
C CYS A 725 27.45 3.52 -28.71
N VAL A 726 28.45 3.76 -27.87
CA VAL A 726 28.41 4.83 -26.85
C VAL A 726 28.98 6.12 -27.46
N GLY A 727 28.09 7.05 -27.74
CA GLY A 727 28.38 8.29 -28.47
C GLY A 727 28.87 9.44 -27.58
N ASP A 728 28.21 9.65 -26.43
CA ASP A 728 28.54 10.72 -25.48
C ASP A 728 28.23 10.33 -24.03
N VAL A 729 28.97 10.93 -23.10
CA VAL A 729 28.84 10.73 -21.64
C VAL A 729 28.91 12.10 -20.97
N ARG A 730 27.75 12.66 -20.60
CA ARG A 730 27.59 14.06 -20.17
C ARG A 730 26.78 14.20 -18.88
N GLY A 731 26.72 15.43 -18.36
CA GLY A 731 25.96 15.79 -17.16
C GLY A 731 26.80 16.43 -16.05
N ILE A 732 26.12 16.82 -14.97
CA ILE A 732 26.70 17.52 -13.81
C ILE A 732 26.20 16.90 -12.51
N GLY A 733 27.07 16.82 -11.49
CA GLY A 733 26.77 16.15 -10.24
C GLY A 733 26.22 14.74 -10.48
N LEU A 734 25.06 14.45 -9.90
CA LEU A 734 24.32 13.19 -10.10
C LEU A 734 23.13 13.34 -11.07
N ALA A 735 23.15 14.29 -12.01
CA ALA A 735 22.30 14.29 -13.20
C ALA A 735 23.17 13.98 -14.42
N ASN A 736 23.10 12.75 -14.94
CA ASN A 736 23.98 12.27 -16.01
C ASN A 736 23.20 11.57 -17.15
N ALA A 737 23.83 11.56 -18.32
CA ALA A 737 23.36 10.91 -19.53
C ALA A 737 24.49 10.09 -20.18
N ILE A 738 24.14 8.90 -20.67
CA ILE A 738 24.97 8.10 -21.58
C ILE A 738 24.16 7.96 -22.87
N GLU A 739 24.64 8.55 -23.96
CA GLU A 739 23.91 8.56 -25.23
C GLU A 739 24.37 7.43 -26.15
N ILE A 740 23.41 6.65 -26.64
CA ILE A 740 23.62 5.49 -27.49
C ILE A 740 23.28 5.83 -28.95
N VAL A 741 24.15 5.42 -29.85
CA VAL A 741 24.09 5.66 -31.30
C VAL A 741 24.46 4.38 -32.06
N ARG A 742 24.25 4.36 -33.38
CA ARG A 742 24.79 3.27 -34.22
C ARG A 742 26.32 3.24 -34.23
N ASP A 743 26.92 4.42 -34.36
CA ASP A 743 28.38 4.65 -34.39
C ASP A 743 28.69 6.14 -34.10
N ARG A 744 29.94 6.44 -33.71
CA ARG A 744 30.34 7.78 -33.28
C ARG A 744 30.50 8.80 -34.43
N VAL A 745 30.49 8.35 -35.70
CA VAL A 745 30.65 9.19 -36.89
C VAL A 745 29.31 9.65 -37.43
N SER A 746 28.34 8.75 -37.60
CA SER A 746 26.97 9.07 -38.03
C SER A 746 26.17 9.78 -36.93
N LYS A 747 26.41 9.40 -35.66
CA LYS A 747 25.67 9.86 -34.48
C LYS A 747 24.15 9.59 -34.56
N GLU A 748 23.74 8.62 -35.38
CA GLU A 748 22.34 8.23 -35.54
C GLU A 748 21.83 7.60 -34.23
N PRO A 749 20.77 8.15 -33.61
CA PRO A 749 20.18 7.62 -32.37
C PRO A 749 19.78 6.14 -32.46
N ASP A 750 20.22 5.31 -31.50
CA ASP A 750 19.80 3.90 -31.43
C ASP A 750 19.03 3.59 -30.14
N ALA A 751 17.72 3.85 -30.19
CA ALA A 751 16.78 3.54 -29.12
C ALA A 751 16.65 2.03 -28.83
N ALA A 752 16.83 1.16 -29.83
CA ALA A 752 16.66 -0.28 -29.67
C ALA A 752 17.84 -0.90 -28.90
N THR A 753 19.06 -0.47 -29.22
CA THR A 753 20.25 -0.83 -28.44
C THR A 753 20.21 -0.19 -27.05
N THR A 754 19.70 1.05 -26.91
CA THR A 754 19.48 1.68 -25.59
C THR A 754 18.57 0.84 -24.69
N ASP A 755 17.45 0.35 -25.23
CA ASP A 755 16.48 -0.41 -24.43
C ASP A 755 17.00 -1.80 -24.05
N ARG A 756 17.77 -2.44 -24.94
CA ARG A 756 18.54 -3.66 -24.62
C ARG A 756 19.54 -3.41 -23.49
N ILE A 757 20.33 -2.33 -23.53
CA ILE A 757 21.26 -1.98 -22.43
C ILE A 757 20.51 -1.73 -21.13
N LYS A 758 19.39 -1.00 -21.15
CA LYS A 758 18.53 -0.73 -19.99
C LYS A 758 18.03 -2.04 -19.35
N ASN A 759 17.51 -2.97 -20.15
CA ASN A 759 17.04 -4.27 -19.67
C ASN A 759 18.20 -5.18 -19.19
N ALA A 760 19.34 -5.18 -19.89
CA ALA A 760 20.54 -5.92 -19.47
C ALA A 760 21.15 -5.39 -18.16
N LEU A 761 21.20 -4.07 -17.96
CA LEU A 761 21.59 -3.45 -16.69
C LEU A 761 20.71 -3.95 -15.53
N ARG A 762 19.39 -4.08 -15.74
CA ARG A 762 18.47 -4.69 -14.75
C ARG A 762 18.81 -6.17 -14.51
N ARG A 763 19.13 -6.95 -15.54
CA ARG A 763 19.62 -8.34 -15.39
C ARG A 763 20.94 -8.41 -14.61
N HIS A 764 21.76 -7.37 -14.66
CA HIS A 764 23.03 -7.21 -13.91
C HIS A 764 22.89 -6.44 -12.59
N GLY A 765 21.66 -6.18 -12.11
CA GLY A 765 21.41 -5.59 -10.78
C GLY A 765 21.55 -4.06 -10.69
N VAL A 766 21.35 -3.33 -11.79
CA VAL A 766 21.40 -1.87 -11.86
C VAL A 766 20.11 -1.33 -12.48
N LEU A 767 19.55 -0.25 -11.91
CA LEU A 767 18.32 0.38 -12.39
C LEU A 767 18.61 1.73 -13.02
N VAL A 768 18.22 1.91 -14.28
CA VAL A 768 18.32 3.18 -15.05
C VAL A 768 17.02 3.42 -15.81
N GLY A 769 16.80 4.67 -16.24
CA GLY A 769 15.73 5.00 -17.18
C GLY A 769 16.25 5.36 -18.57
N THR A 770 15.36 5.80 -19.44
CA THR A 770 15.69 6.44 -20.73
C THR A 770 15.14 7.87 -20.80
N THR A 771 15.64 8.68 -21.73
CA THR A 771 15.22 10.07 -21.97
C THR A 771 15.69 10.59 -23.33
N GLY A 772 15.48 11.89 -23.60
CA GLY A 772 15.81 12.53 -24.86
C GLY A 772 14.78 12.28 -25.96
N TRP A 773 14.78 13.14 -26.99
CA TRP A 773 13.76 13.14 -28.05
C TRP A 773 13.59 11.78 -28.77
N HIS A 774 14.69 11.04 -28.94
CA HIS A 774 14.69 9.74 -29.63
C HIS A 774 14.65 8.54 -28.66
N GLY A 775 14.58 8.75 -27.34
CA GLY A 775 14.66 7.68 -26.34
C GLY A 775 16.02 6.96 -26.24
N ASN A 776 17.05 7.47 -26.91
CA ASN A 776 18.36 6.83 -27.06
C ASN A 776 19.38 7.21 -25.97
N VAL A 777 18.93 7.86 -24.90
CA VAL A 777 19.80 8.36 -23.82
C VAL A 777 19.47 7.61 -22.53
N LEU A 778 20.42 6.86 -21.98
CA LEU A 778 20.30 6.27 -20.65
C LEU A 778 20.33 7.39 -19.61
N LYS A 779 19.31 7.43 -18.77
CA LYS A 779 19.07 8.44 -17.72
C LYS A 779 19.66 7.96 -16.41
N VAL A 780 20.84 8.47 -16.09
CA VAL A 780 21.72 8.02 -15.00
C VAL A 780 21.69 9.06 -13.88
N ARG A 781 20.76 8.86 -12.93
CA ARG A 781 20.35 9.86 -11.94
C ARG A 781 19.97 9.23 -10.58
N PRO A 782 20.95 8.71 -9.82
CA PRO A 782 20.71 7.99 -8.56
C PRO A 782 20.14 8.88 -7.43
N PRO A 783 19.71 8.30 -6.29
CA PRO A 783 19.63 9.01 -5.01
C PRO A 783 20.95 9.73 -4.68
N LEU A 784 20.90 10.88 -3.99
CA LEU A 784 22.12 11.59 -3.55
C LEU A 784 22.87 10.86 -2.42
N ALA A 785 22.32 9.74 -1.92
CA ALA A 785 22.97 8.75 -1.07
C ALA A 785 24.08 7.94 -1.79
N PHE A 786 24.03 7.89 -3.13
CA PHE A 786 25.05 7.27 -3.98
C PHE A 786 26.39 8.00 -3.81
N ALA A 787 27.47 7.23 -3.70
CA ALA A 787 28.82 7.72 -3.46
C ALA A 787 29.83 7.03 -4.40
N ALA A 788 31.11 7.43 -4.32
CA ALA A 788 32.18 6.82 -5.11
C ALA A 788 32.30 5.29 -4.93
N ARG A 789 31.84 4.72 -3.80
CA ARG A 789 31.82 3.26 -3.54
C ARG A 789 30.83 2.49 -4.42
N GLU A 790 29.75 3.11 -4.89
CA GLU A 790 28.78 2.48 -5.81
C GLU A 790 29.24 2.52 -7.28
N VAL A 791 30.13 3.45 -7.66
CA VAL A 791 30.60 3.62 -9.05
C VAL A 791 31.20 2.33 -9.65
N PRO A 792 32.05 1.56 -8.96
CA PRO A 792 32.57 0.30 -9.49
C PRO A 792 31.51 -0.79 -9.69
N VAL A 793 30.36 -0.72 -8.99
CA VAL A 793 29.23 -1.64 -9.24
C VAL A 793 28.56 -1.27 -10.56
N PHE A 794 28.25 0.01 -10.75
CA PHE A 794 27.65 0.53 -11.99
C PHE A 794 28.52 0.23 -13.21
N ALA A 795 29.83 0.51 -13.13
CA ALA A 795 30.75 0.32 -14.25
C ALA A 795 30.88 -1.15 -14.66
N ARG A 796 30.92 -2.09 -13.71
CA ARG A 796 30.93 -3.55 -14.02
C ARG A 796 29.62 -4.02 -14.64
N ALA A 797 28.48 -3.56 -14.12
CA ALA A 797 27.18 -3.90 -14.69
C ALA A 797 27.00 -3.34 -16.11
N LEU A 798 27.53 -2.13 -16.39
CA LEU A 798 27.51 -1.54 -17.73
C LEU A 798 28.39 -2.30 -18.72
N ARG A 799 29.60 -2.72 -18.33
CA ARG A 799 30.46 -3.58 -19.16
C ARG A 799 29.74 -4.89 -19.50
N ALA A 800 29.23 -5.60 -18.49
CA ALA A 800 28.47 -6.84 -18.69
C ALA A 800 27.21 -6.64 -19.57
N ALA A 801 26.48 -5.54 -19.37
CA ALA A 801 25.31 -5.19 -20.19
C ALA A 801 25.64 -4.79 -21.64
N LEU A 802 26.91 -4.50 -21.96
CA LEU A 802 27.41 -4.31 -23.32
C LEU A 802 27.93 -5.65 -23.90
N ASP A 803 28.58 -6.48 -23.09
CA ASP A 803 29.04 -7.82 -23.47
C ASP A 803 27.86 -8.74 -23.85
N ASP A 804 26.74 -8.69 -23.09
CA ASP A 804 25.44 -9.30 -23.43
C ASP A 804 25.03 -9.02 -24.90
N LEU A 805 25.33 -7.83 -25.44
CA LEU A 805 24.93 -7.42 -26.79
C LEU A 805 25.86 -7.92 -27.90
N CYS A 806 27.07 -8.35 -27.53
CA CYS A 806 28.06 -8.93 -28.43
C CYS A 806 27.82 -10.43 -28.61
N ASP A 807 27.45 -11.13 -27.53
CA ASP A 807 27.10 -12.57 -27.59
C ASP A 807 25.72 -12.81 -28.24
N GLU A 808 24.86 -11.77 -28.33
CA GLU A 808 23.59 -11.78 -29.08
C GLU A 808 23.74 -11.46 -30.60
N ARG A 809 24.96 -11.50 -31.20
CA ARG A 809 25.23 -11.16 -32.62
C ARG A 809 25.83 -12.28 -33.47
#